data_AF-A0A0W0XW95-F1
#
_entry.id   AF-A0A0W0XW95-F1
#
_cell.length_a   1.000
_cell.length_b   1.000
_cell.length_c   1.000
_cell.angle_alpha   90.00
_cell.angle_beta   90.00
_cell.angle_gamma   90.00
#
_symmetry.space_group_name_H-M   'P 1'
#
loop_
_entity.id
_entity.type
_entity.pdbx_description
1 polymer ?
#
loop_
_entity_poly.entity_id
_entity_poly.type
_entity_poly.pdbx_seq_one_letter_code
_entity_poly.pdbx_strand_id
1 'polypeptide(L)'
;MPKNTLFNFITYLKQSNPDAGKEFVLKKNSNSTDYYLVSLPTKEKIRVARDQGFLLLTDHHVSVYANQSKDNPNLSQYHYTAYFDDEKGVKYCLHVHFDGNNQLTRNPTLEKYLPDTDGEPVNCASQEKSFTALAMQWTNPIINGLKKQQHERINALREKYDSHMVELEKVLFNDQMKAKETQSLVDAAFELSTQLLLLVKSKALSKEHRFLEVMKKALKEPIKPSSQTMKSEAPDVEVDEMIDSPEDPEMFLPKDSRNDSGKAEQTPSVSHLDDFATIQDHWRALNDNDAIPQQIKKIEALLQRIAEFNLIHGDQVDWTCLKTLEELRMKVFSKGDVLFKRLVIGGQLDLAKDMPSFYHRLTPVYLALALQLEKEALLDFVVSHADMDVSHQTITVGKQTFSSAMQACIALSSHKNMSGCFSRLIQNGQSLLEVDEQGKPVILPVLIGNAHPLKQSLLANRDKTIDSLVFLKSMVSLLENYLNGGKADSTEKMLIHGVIEKFTKDIQLLQSMKLTPSLKKLRTNESAFETLYKNEMIVKLQKDPGITSLLAQLDFAAQPLLQRLKPNQLTASLHQASQWEEGFKQFINEVDLSQLNYEAFRTEVISLLKNTLSIIKKKDEALLLTEQLKKTQIPTKAARKDQARCKQLSDEIRELSKSNPFAKSLFVFDEPLSLNFIKDIQNSLNECTSLMSKMMELLNSDAFKPRPFENTSDSKETDNEADEFADVIFSADEEKDVSETARHAPGL
;
A
#
# COMPACT_ATOMS: atom_id res chain seq x y z
N MET A 1 -19.66 -8.43 3.27
CA MET A 1 -18.19 -8.57 3.42
C MET A 1 -17.54 -8.51 2.04
N PRO A 2 -16.32 -7.96 1.89
CA PRO A 2 -15.63 -7.96 0.61
C PRO A 2 -15.33 -9.39 0.18
N LYS A 3 -15.91 -9.81 -0.96
CA LYS A 3 -15.59 -11.12 -1.54
C LYS A 3 -14.14 -11.13 -2.03
N ASN A 4 -13.47 -12.26 -1.84
CA ASN A 4 -12.13 -12.47 -2.36
C ASN A 4 -12.20 -12.79 -3.86
N THR A 5 -11.69 -11.90 -4.70
CA THR A 5 -11.72 -12.05 -6.16
C THR A 5 -10.87 -13.24 -6.62
N LEU A 6 -9.77 -13.54 -5.92
CA LEU A 6 -8.92 -14.70 -6.23
C LEU A 6 -9.67 -16.01 -5.93
N PHE A 7 -10.41 -16.07 -4.83
CA PHE A 7 -11.25 -17.23 -4.51
C PHE A 7 -12.29 -17.48 -5.60
N ASN A 8 -13.02 -16.43 -6.02
CA ASN A 8 -14.02 -16.54 -7.08
C ASN A 8 -13.41 -16.98 -8.41
N PHE A 9 -12.20 -16.52 -8.72
CA PHE A 9 -11.47 -16.96 -9.91
C PHE A 9 -11.11 -18.45 -9.85
N ILE A 10 -10.64 -18.96 -8.70
CA ILE A 10 -10.38 -20.39 -8.51
C ILE A 10 -11.67 -21.21 -8.66
N THR A 11 -12.81 -20.71 -8.13
CA THR A 11 -14.12 -21.34 -8.33
C THR A 11 -14.46 -21.46 -9.81
N TYR A 12 -14.26 -20.38 -10.57
CA TYR A 12 -14.47 -20.38 -12.02
C TYR A 12 -13.56 -21.39 -12.74
N LEU A 13 -12.27 -21.46 -12.39
CA LEU A 13 -11.33 -22.41 -12.97
C LEU A 13 -11.78 -23.86 -12.74
N LYS A 14 -12.20 -24.19 -11.51
CA LYS A 14 -12.71 -25.54 -11.19
C LYS A 14 -13.98 -25.90 -11.96
N GLN A 15 -14.87 -24.93 -12.18
CA GLN A 15 -16.10 -25.15 -12.95
C GLN A 15 -15.82 -25.32 -14.44
N SER A 16 -14.88 -24.55 -14.97
CA SER A 16 -14.55 -24.54 -16.41
C SER A 16 -13.63 -25.69 -16.81
N ASN A 17 -12.78 -26.15 -15.89
CA ASN A 17 -11.87 -27.27 -16.10
C ASN A 17 -11.91 -28.21 -14.88
N PRO A 18 -12.81 -29.21 -14.86
CA PRO A 18 -12.93 -30.14 -13.75
C PRO A 18 -11.64 -30.93 -13.45
N ASP A 19 -10.80 -31.14 -14.46
CA ASP A 19 -9.53 -31.87 -14.33
C ASP A 19 -8.43 -31.06 -13.64
N ALA A 20 -8.51 -29.72 -13.68
CA ALA A 20 -7.72 -28.86 -12.79
C ALA A 20 -8.11 -29.04 -11.31
N GLY A 21 -9.23 -29.73 -11.05
CA GLY A 21 -9.80 -29.92 -9.71
C GLY A 21 -8.98 -30.79 -8.75
N LYS A 22 -7.90 -31.43 -9.21
CA LYS A 22 -6.95 -32.14 -8.34
C LYS A 22 -5.99 -31.21 -7.58
N GLU A 23 -5.78 -30.00 -8.08
CA GLU A 23 -4.83 -29.03 -7.49
C GLU A 23 -5.48 -28.15 -6.41
N PHE A 24 -6.78 -27.85 -6.55
CA PHE A 24 -7.53 -26.97 -5.64
C PHE A 24 -8.62 -27.74 -4.89
N VAL A 25 -8.49 -27.90 -3.57
CA VAL A 25 -9.45 -28.63 -2.71
C VAL A 25 -10.30 -27.63 -1.92
N LEU A 26 -11.62 -27.64 -2.10
CA LEU A 26 -12.54 -26.80 -1.33
C LEU A 26 -12.72 -27.39 0.08
N LYS A 27 -12.51 -26.58 1.12
CA LYS A 27 -12.68 -26.95 2.53
C LYS A 27 -13.44 -25.86 3.29
N LYS A 28 -13.90 -26.18 4.50
CA LYS A 28 -14.51 -25.25 5.46
C LYS A 28 -13.65 -25.11 6.69
N ASN A 29 -13.47 -23.88 7.17
CA ASN A 29 -12.79 -23.62 8.43
C ASN A 29 -13.72 -23.80 9.64
N SER A 30 -13.20 -23.57 10.85
CA SER A 30 -13.98 -23.64 12.11
C SER A 30 -15.19 -22.70 12.13
N ASN A 31 -15.13 -21.58 11.42
CA ASN A 31 -16.23 -20.62 11.26
C ASN A 31 -17.15 -20.94 10.07
N SER A 32 -17.10 -22.17 9.53
CA SER A 32 -17.87 -22.61 8.36
C SER A 32 -17.68 -21.75 7.10
N THR A 33 -16.57 -21.01 7.01
CA THR A 33 -16.21 -20.22 5.85
C THR A 33 -15.44 -21.09 4.86
N ASP A 34 -15.84 -21.01 3.60
CA ASP A 34 -15.21 -21.75 2.50
C ASP A 34 -13.82 -21.20 2.18
N TYR A 35 -12.90 -22.11 1.85
CA TYR A 35 -11.57 -21.79 1.36
C TYR A 35 -11.04 -22.86 0.41
N TYR A 36 -10.24 -22.46 -0.57
CA TYR A 36 -9.49 -23.40 -1.40
C TYR A 36 -8.14 -23.67 -0.76
N LEU A 37 -7.79 -24.95 -0.66
CA LEU A 37 -6.49 -25.44 -0.24
C LEU A 37 -5.73 -25.98 -1.46
N VAL A 38 -4.50 -25.51 -1.64
CA VAL A 38 -3.56 -25.96 -2.66
C VAL A 38 -2.39 -26.64 -1.95
N SER A 39 -2.34 -27.97 -2.02
CA SER A 39 -1.24 -28.74 -1.45
C SER A 39 0.04 -28.50 -2.25
N LEU A 40 1.11 -28.20 -1.54
CA LEU A 40 2.42 -27.92 -2.14
C LEU A 40 3.30 -29.18 -2.08
N PRO A 41 4.24 -29.36 -3.01
CA PRO A 41 5.02 -30.58 -3.08
C PRO A 41 6.12 -30.64 -2.01
N THR A 42 6.01 -31.59 -1.08
CA THR A 42 7.01 -31.85 -0.03
C THR A 42 8.19 -32.74 -0.46
N LYS A 43 8.58 -32.69 -1.74
CA LYS A 43 9.59 -33.63 -2.29
C LYS A 43 11.00 -33.40 -1.73
N GLU A 44 11.26 -32.23 -1.17
CA GLU A 44 12.54 -31.85 -0.58
C GLU A 44 12.49 -31.91 0.95
N LYS A 45 13.55 -32.46 1.57
CA LYS A 45 13.71 -32.45 3.03
C LYS A 45 14.13 -31.05 3.49
N ILE A 46 13.18 -30.12 3.51
CA ILE A 46 13.42 -28.75 3.95
C ILE A 46 13.60 -28.73 5.47
N ARG A 47 14.73 -28.19 5.93
CA ARG A 47 15.05 -28.03 7.35
C ARG A 47 15.19 -26.56 7.70
N VAL A 48 14.52 -26.13 8.76
CA VAL A 48 14.64 -24.78 9.31
C VAL A 48 15.35 -24.86 10.66
N ALA A 49 16.47 -24.17 10.79
CA ALA A 49 17.23 -24.13 12.04
C ALA A 49 16.46 -23.37 13.13
N ARG A 50 16.56 -23.85 14.37
CA ARG A 50 16.03 -23.22 15.57
C ARG A 50 17.14 -23.13 16.63
N ASP A 51 16.96 -22.26 17.62
CA ASP A 51 17.95 -22.03 18.70
C ASP A 51 18.39 -23.33 19.40
N GLN A 52 17.55 -24.38 19.38
CA GLN A 52 17.85 -25.72 19.88
C GLN A 52 17.37 -26.81 18.90
N GLY A 53 18.04 -26.97 17.76
CA GLY A 53 17.82 -28.08 16.81
C GLY A 53 17.28 -27.63 15.45
N PHE A 54 16.65 -28.54 14.70
CA PHE A 54 15.99 -28.22 13.43
C PHE A 54 14.52 -28.66 13.39
N LEU A 55 13.75 -27.94 12.60
CA LEU A 55 12.39 -28.26 12.20
C LEU A 55 12.41 -28.86 10.80
N LEU A 56 11.89 -30.08 10.64
CA LEU A 56 11.76 -30.74 9.35
C LEU A 56 10.35 -30.50 8.80
N LEU A 57 10.26 -29.93 7.60
CA LEU A 57 8.98 -29.74 6.93
C LEU A 57 8.36 -31.10 6.57
N THR A 58 7.11 -31.32 6.98
CA THR A 58 6.37 -32.57 6.74
C THR A 58 5.22 -32.40 5.76
N ASP A 59 4.55 -31.25 5.78
CA ASP A 59 3.49 -30.91 4.85
C ASP A 59 3.33 -29.39 4.76
N HIS A 60 2.83 -28.88 3.65
CA HIS A 60 2.52 -27.46 3.50
C HIS A 60 1.52 -27.20 2.38
N HIS A 61 0.82 -26.08 2.49
CA HIS A 61 -0.20 -25.71 1.55
C HIS A 61 -0.43 -24.19 1.52
N VAL A 62 -1.07 -23.73 0.45
CA VAL A 62 -1.61 -22.38 0.34
C VAL A 62 -3.11 -22.44 0.50
N SER A 63 -3.68 -21.49 1.22
CA SER A 63 -5.11 -21.39 1.44
C SER A 63 -5.63 -20.02 1.03
N VAL A 64 -6.69 -20.01 0.21
CA VAL A 64 -7.36 -18.82 -0.31
C VAL A 64 -8.79 -18.80 0.22
N TYR A 65 -9.13 -17.84 1.09
CA TYR A 65 -10.44 -17.76 1.74
C TYR A 65 -11.49 -17.03 0.88
N ALA A 66 -12.76 -17.40 1.01
CA ALA A 66 -13.87 -16.74 0.33
C ALA A 66 -14.02 -15.25 0.71
N ASN A 67 -13.68 -14.89 1.94
CA ASN A 67 -13.78 -13.54 2.49
C ASN A 67 -12.41 -12.98 2.83
N GLN A 68 -12.24 -11.68 2.62
CA GLN A 68 -11.04 -10.93 3.02
C GLN A 68 -11.42 -9.61 3.68
N SER A 69 -10.54 -9.09 4.56
CA SER A 69 -10.71 -7.78 5.19
C SER A 69 -9.36 -7.07 5.29
N LYS A 70 -9.32 -5.80 4.88
CA LYS A 70 -8.13 -4.95 5.06
C LYS A 70 -7.91 -4.59 6.53
N ASP A 71 -8.98 -4.51 7.31
CA ASP A 71 -8.94 -4.09 8.72
C ASP A 71 -8.55 -5.24 9.66
N ASN A 72 -8.63 -6.49 9.20
CA ASN A 72 -8.27 -7.67 9.97
C ASN A 72 -7.12 -8.42 9.29
N PRO A 73 -5.89 -8.35 9.83
CA PRO A 73 -4.71 -9.01 9.26
C PRO A 73 -4.83 -10.53 9.09
N ASN A 74 -5.72 -11.18 9.86
CA ASN A 74 -5.95 -12.62 9.79
C ASN A 74 -6.87 -13.01 8.62
N LEU A 75 -7.66 -12.07 8.09
CA LEU A 75 -8.51 -12.23 6.92
C LEU A 75 -7.80 -11.73 5.67
N SER A 76 -6.61 -12.24 5.45
CA SER A 76 -5.75 -11.93 4.30
C SER A 76 -6.32 -12.52 3.00
N GLN A 77 -5.80 -12.10 1.84
CA GLN A 77 -6.28 -12.63 0.56
C GLN A 77 -5.91 -14.12 0.42
N TYR A 78 -4.71 -14.48 0.87
CA TYR A 78 -4.26 -15.86 0.97
C TYR A 78 -3.31 -16.02 2.16
N HIS A 79 -3.06 -17.25 2.57
CA HIS A 79 -2.05 -17.55 3.57
C HIS A 79 -1.36 -18.88 3.26
N TYR A 80 -0.11 -18.96 3.71
CA TYR A 80 0.71 -20.15 3.65
C TYR A 80 0.68 -20.85 5.01
N THR A 81 0.49 -22.16 5.01
CA THR A 81 0.56 -22.99 6.20
C THR A 81 1.57 -24.10 5.98
N ALA A 82 2.46 -24.31 6.95
CA ALA A 82 3.44 -25.38 6.93
C ALA A 82 3.48 -26.13 8.26
N TYR A 83 3.56 -27.45 8.17
CA TYR A 83 3.69 -28.35 9.29
C TYR A 83 5.13 -28.83 9.40
N PHE A 84 5.65 -28.84 10.62
CA PHE A 84 7.01 -29.27 10.91
C PHE A 84 7.04 -30.27 12.04
N ASP A 85 7.98 -31.21 11.97
CA ASP A 85 8.34 -32.07 13.09
C ASP A 85 9.72 -31.64 13.61
N ASP A 86 9.86 -31.52 14.93
CA ASP A 86 11.20 -31.41 15.54
C ASP A 86 11.86 -32.79 15.69
N GLU A 87 13.12 -32.79 16.12
CA GLU A 87 13.92 -34.00 16.36
C GLU A 87 13.29 -34.96 17.37
N LYS A 88 12.37 -34.48 18.21
CA LYS A 88 11.66 -35.27 19.23
C LYS A 88 10.28 -35.73 18.74
N GLY A 89 9.92 -35.44 17.49
CA GLY A 89 8.61 -35.76 16.90
C GLY A 89 7.48 -34.83 17.33
N VAL A 90 7.78 -33.68 17.95
CA VAL A 90 6.77 -32.66 18.28
C VAL A 90 6.40 -31.91 17.01
N LYS A 91 5.10 -31.75 16.79
CA LYS A 91 4.55 -31.08 15.62
C LYS A 91 4.39 -29.58 15.85
N TYR A 92 4.72 -28.79 14.84
CA TYR A 92 4.53 -27.34 14.81
C TYR A 92 3.77 -26.93 13.55
N CYS A 93 2.99 -25.88 13.64
CA CYS A 93 2.23 -25.30 12.55
C CYS A 93 2.63 -23.83 12.38
N LEU A 94 3.11 -23.48 11.19
CA LEU A 94 3.46 -22.13 10.79
C LEU A 94 2.32 -21.53 9.98
N HIS A 95 1.98 -20.28 10.25
CA HIS A 95 1.08 -19.47 9.43
C HIS A 95 1.75 -18.18 8.97
N VAL A 96 1.66 -17.89 7.68
CA VAL A 96 2.17 -16.66 7.05
C VAL A 96 1.09 -16.07 6.15
N HIS A 97 0.72 -14.81 6.38
CA HIS A 97 -0.46 -14.19 5.77
C HIS A 97 -0.09 -13.10 4.77
N PHE A 98 -0.74 -13.10 3.61
CA PHE A 98 -0.43 -12.20 2.51
C PHE A 98 -1.67 -11.47 1.96
N ASP A 99 -1.49 -10.21 1.60
CA ASP A 99 -2.52 -9.37 1.00
C ASP A 99 -2.60 -9.53 -0.54
N GLY A 100 -3.42 -8.66 -1.15
CA GLY A 100 -3.58 -8.57 -2.60
C GLY A 100 -2.31 -8.26 -3.39
N ASN A 101 -1.29 -7.70 -2.75
CA ASN A 101 -0.04 -7.25 -3.36
C ASN A 101 1.16 -8.13 -2.95
N ASN A 102 0.89 -9.34 -2.44
CA ASN A 102 1.88 -10.29 -1.93
C ASN A 102 2.71 -9.72 -0.76
N GLN A 103 2.18 -8.73 -0.03
CA GLN A 103 2.80 -8.18 1.17
C GLN A 103 2.31 -8.91 2.41
N LEU A 104 3.17 -9.04 3.41
CA LEU A 104 2.80 -9.63 4.70
C LEU A 104 1.77 -8.73 5.40
N THR A 105 0.62 -9.31 5.79
CA THR A 105 -0.35 -8.59 6.63
C THR A 105 0.04 -8.57 8.10
N ARG A 106 0.84 -9.56 8.54
CA ARG A 106 1.38 -9.70 9.89
C ARG A 106 2.65 -10.55 9.88
N ASN A 107 3.41 -10.52 10.97
CA ASN A 107 4.57 -11.39 11.14
C ASN A 107 4.14 -12.87 11.15
N PRO A 108 4.99 -13.79 10.64
CA PRO A 108 4.81 -15.23 10.78
C PRO A 108 4.49 -15.66 12.22
N THR A 109 3.55 -16.58 12.37
CA THR A 109 3.19 -17.18 13.66
C THR A 109 3.46 -18.67 13.64
N LEU A 110 4.21 -19.16 14.62
CA LEU A 110 4.47 -20.59 14.82
C LEU A 110 3.71 -21.07 16.05
N GLU A 111 2.98 -22.16 15.93
CA GLU A 111 2.21 -22.77 17.01
C GLU A 111 2.67 -24.21 17.20
N LYS A 112 2.78 -24.65 18.44
CA LYS A 112 3.02 -26.06 18.77
C LYS A 112 1.70 -26.79 18.74
N TYR A 113 1.62 -27.82 17.92
CA TYR A 113 0.40 -28.62 17.77
C TYR A 113 0.27 -29.57 18.97
N LEU A 114 -0.79 -29.37 19.75
CA LEU A 114 -1.19 -30.27 20.83
C LEU A 114 -2.49 -30.96 20.40
N PRO A 115 -2.58 -32.29 20.45
CA PRO A 115 -3.86 -32.97 20.29
C PRO A 115 -4.80 -32.42 21.39
N ASP A 116 -5.96 -31.89 21.00
CA ASP A 116 -7.05 -31.44 21.87
C ASP A 116 -6.99 -30.01 22.46
N THR A 117 -6.07 -29.14 22.05
CA THR A 117 -6.07 -27.70 22.42
C THR A 117 -5.77 -26.80 21.23
N ASP A 118 -6.26 -25.56 21.26
CA ASP A 118 -5.77 -24.51 20.35
C ASP A 118 -4.25 -24.39 20.56
N GLY A 119 -3.48 -24.49 19.48
CA GLY A 119 -2.02 -24.63 19.53
C GLY A 119 -1.33 -23.58 20.40
N GLU A 120 -0.26 -23.96 21.08
CA GLU A 120 0.49 -23.02 21.92
C GLU A 120 1.39 -22.14 21.06
N PRO A 121 1.27 -20.80 21.10
CA PRO A 121 2.13 -19.92 20.32
C PRO A 121 3.58 -20.04 20.78
N VAL A 122 4.47 -20.26 19.82
CA VAL A 122 5.91 -20.38 20.02
C VAL A 122 6.57 -19.09 19.55
N ASN A 123 7.42 -18.51 20.40
CA ASN A 123 8.24 -17.38 19.99
C ASN A 123 9.17 -17.83 18.85
N CYS A 124 8.98 -17.24 17.67
CA CYS A 124 9.74 -17.52 16.45
C CYS A 124 10.47 -16.28 15.92
N ALA A 125 10.70 -15.27 16.76
CA ALA A 125 11.34 -14.03 16.35
C ALA A 125 12.72 -14.24 15.70
N SER A 126 13.47 -15.28 16.12
CA SER A 126 14.77 -15.63 15.54
C SER A 126 14.66 -16.35 14.19
N GLN A 127 13.53 -16.98 13.87
CA GLN A 127 13.30 -17.73 12.61
C GLN A 127 12.37 -17.02 11.63
N GLU A 128 11.84 -15.85 11.99
CA GLU A 128 10.85 -15.11 11.21
C GLU A 128 11.27 -14.89 9.75
N LYS A 129 12.55 -14.55 9.52
CA LYS A 129 13.12 -14.38 8.18
C LYS A 129 13.08 -15.67 7.36
N SER A 130 13.50 -16.79 7.95
CA SER A 130 13.52 -18.10 7.28
C SER A 130 12.11 -18.60 6.98
N PHE A 131 11.15 -18.38 7.87
CA PHE A 131 9.75 -18.74 7.65
C PHE A 131 9.08 -17.89 6.56
N THR A 132 9.36 -16.59 6.53
CA THR A 132 8.89 -15.70 5.46
C THR A 132 9.48 -16.12 4.11
N ALA A 133 10.78 -16.37 4.07
CA ALA A 133 11.50 -16.82 2.87
C ALA A 133 10.90 -18.11 2.31
N LEU A 134 10.65 -19.09 3.19
CA LEU A 134 10.01 -20.35 2.83
C LEU A 134 8.61 -20.12 2.26
N ALA A 135 7.78 -19.30 2.92
CA ALA A 135 6.43 -19.03 2.44
C ALA A 135 6.43 -18.35 1.06
N MET A 136 7.27 -17.34 0.84
CA MET A 136 7.36 -16.63 -0.44
C MET A 136 7.86 -17.52 -1.58
N GLN A 137 8.84 -18.40 -1.31
CA GLN A 137 9.39 -19.32 -2.30
C GLN A 137 8.29 -20.21 -2.93
N TRP A 138 7.35 -20.68 -2.11
CA TRP A 138 6.31 -21.59 -2.57
C TRP A 138 5.02 -20.90 -3.00
N THR A 139 4.68 -19.75 -2.41
CA THR A 139 3.45 -19.02 -2.75
C THR A 139 3.57 -18.18 -4.02
N ASN A 140 4.68 -17.47 -4.21
CA ASN A 140 4.81 -16.49 -5.29
C ASN A 140 4.55 -17.09 -6.69
N PRO A 141 5.13 -18.25 -7.07
CA PRO A 141 4.91 -18.82 -8.41
C PRO A 141 3.44 -19.13 -8.69
N ILE A 142 2.74 -19.69 -7.70
CA ILE A 142 1.33 -20.12 -7.83
C ILE A 142 0.42 -18.89 -7.86
N ILE A 143 0.59 -17.97 -6.91
CA ILE A 143 -0.27 -16.80 -6.78
C ILE A 143 -0.10 -15.85 -7.96
N ASN A 144 1.14 -15.62 -8.41
CA ASN A 144 1.38 -14.77 -9.59
C ASN A 144 0.82 -15.42 -10.86
N GLY A 145 0.95 -16.74 -11.02
CA GLY A 145 0.35 -17.48 -12.12
C GLY A 145 -1.17 -17.36 -12.14
N LEU A 146 -1.83 -17.52 -10.99
CA LEU A 146 -3.28 -17.35 -10.87
C LEU A 146 -3.74 -15.93 -11.17
N LYS A 147 -3.06 -14.92 -10.64
CA LYS A 147 -3.39 -13.52 -10.89
C LYS A 147 -3.23 -13.13 -12.36
N LYS A 148 -2.19 -13.62 -13.03
CA LYS A 148 -1.99 -13.43 -14.47
C LYS A 148 -3.17 -14.01 -15.27
N GLN A 149 -3.56 -15.26 -14.99
CA GLN A 149 -4.70 -15.88 -15.67
C GLN A 149 -6.03 -15.17 -15.36
N GLN A 150 -6.22 -14.73 -14.10
CA GLN A 150 -7.38 -13.95 -13.70
C GLN A 150 -7.49 -12.67 -14.53
N HIS A 151 -6.37 -11.99 -14.69
CA HIS A 151 -6.29 -10.75 -15.44
C HIS A 151 -6.58 -10.93 -16.93
N GLU A 152 -5.95 -11.92 -17.57
CA GLU A 152 -6.23 -12.28 -18.96
C GLU A 152 -7.72 -12.58 -19.18
N ARG A 153 -8.36 -13.27 -18.22
CA ARG A 153 -9.80 -13.53 -18.25
C ARG A 153 -10.62 -12.25 -18.10
N ILE A 154 -10.27 -11.36 -17.18
CA ILE A 154 -10.97 -10.08 -17.00
C ILE A 154 -10.92 -9.26 -18.29
N ASN A 155 -9.76 -9.18 -18.96
CA ASN A 155 -9.63 -8.45 -20.22
C ASN A 155 -10.51 -9.05 -21.31
N ALA A 156 -10.44 -10.37 -21.51
CA ALA A 156 -11.27 -11.06 -22.51
C ALA A 156 -12.78 -10.92 -22.23
N LEU A 157 -13.19 -10.88 -20.95
CA LEU A 157 -14.58 -10.63 -20.57
C LEU A 157 -14.99 -9.17 -20.82
N ARG A 158 -14.12 -8.21 -20.51
CA ARG A 158 -14.36 -6.78 -20.76
C ARG A 158 -14.50 -6.48 -22.25
N GLU A 159 -13.59 -6.99 -23.08
CA GLU A 159 -13.66 -6.83 -24.54
C GLU A 159 -15.00 -7.36 -25.10
N LYS A 160 -15.42 -8.53 -24.64
CA LYS A 160 -16.72 -9.12 -25.02
C LYS A 160 -17.89 -8.30 -24.53
N TYR A 161 -17.83 -7.84 -23.28
CA TYR A 161 -18.86 -7.01 -22.68
C TYR A 161 -19.02 -5.70 -23.45
N ASP A 162 -17.93 -4.97 -23.68
CA ASP A 162 -17.92 -3.70 -24.40
C ASP A 162 -18.45 -3.88 -25.84
N SER A 163 -18.05 -4.96 -26.53
CA SER A 163 -18.57 -5.28 -27.86
C SER A 163 -20.09 -5.53 -27.85
N HIS A 164 -20.61 -6.29 -26.87
CA HIS A 164 -22.06 -6.52 -26.74
C HIS A 164 -22.82 -5.24 -26.40
N MET A 165 -22.25 -4.37 -25.58
CA MET A 165 -22.87 -3.09 -25.26
C MET A 165 -22.98 -2.18 -26.49
N VAL A 166 -21.97 -2.17 -27.37
CA VAL A 166 -22.03 -1.46 -28.66
C VAL A 166 -23.10 -2.05 -29.58
N GLU A 167 -23.24 -3.38 -29.63
CA GLU A 167 -24.31 -4.01 -30.41
C GLU A 167 -25.70 -3.73 -29.84
N LEU A 168 -25.84 -3.78 -28.52
CA LEU A 168 -27.08 -3.44 -27.81
C LEU A 168 -27.48 -1.99 -28.09
N GLU A 169 -26.50 -1.08 -28.09
CA GLU A 169 -26.71 0.32 -28.44
C GLU A 169 -27.32 0.47 -29.84
N LYS A 170 -26.71 -0.18 -30.85
CA LYS A 170 -27.22 -0.18 -32.23
C LYS A 170 -28.65 -0.71 -32.34
N VAL A 171 -28.98 -1.75 -31.57
CA VAL A 171 -30.31 -2.36 -31.57
C VAL A 171 -31.34 -1.48 -30.87
N LEU A 172 -30.98 -0.82 -29.77
CA LEU A 172 -31.90 0.08 -29.06
C LEU A 172 -32.26 1.30 -29.91
N PHE A 173 -31.30 1.85 -30.67
CA PHE A 173 -31.53 3.00 -31.56
C PHE A 173 -32.15 2.65 -32.92
N ASN A 174 -32.41 1.36 -33.21
CA ASN A 174 -33.04 0.92 -34.46
C ASN A 174 -34.45 0.36 -34.20
N ASP A 175 -35.48 1.08 -34.65
CA ASP A 175 -36.89 0.69 -34.46
C ASP A 175 -37.34 -0.55 -35.27
N GLN A 176 -36.47 -1.11 -36.13
CA GLN A 176 -36.80 -2.24 -37.00
C GLN A 176 -36.43 -3.64 -36.44
N MET A 177 -35.71 -3.72 -35.32
CA MET A 177 -35.25 -5.01 -34.74
C MET A 177 -36.27 -5.65 -33.79
N LYS A 178 -36.31 -6.98 -33.74
CA LYS A 178 -37.34 -7.74 -33.00
C LYS A 178 -36.98 -7.81 -31.51
N ALA A 179 -37.97 -7.71 -30.62
CA ALA A 179 -37.81 -7.82 -29.16
C ALA A 179 -36.98 -9.04 -28.69
N LYS A 180 -37.00 -10.13 -29.46
CA LYS A 180 -36.22 -11.36 -29.21
C LYS A 180 -34.71 -11.17 -29.39
N GLU A 181 -34.28 -10.36 -30.35
CA GLU A 181 -32.86 -10.03 -30.60
C GLU A 181 -32.34 -9.14 -29.47
N THR A 182 -33.10 -8.09 -29.09
CA THR A 182 -32.78 -7.24 -27.95
C THR A 182 -32.68 -8.04 -26.64
N GLN A 183 -33.61 -8.97 -26.41
CA GLN A 183 -33.58 -9.86 -25.25
C GLN A 183 -32.33 -10.72 -25.21
N SER A 184 -31.89 -11.26 -26.35
CA SER A 184 -30.68 -12.07 -26.41
C SER A 184 -29.41 -11.28 -26.06
N LEU A 185 -29.32 -10.02 -26.52
CA LEU A 185 -28.20 -9.13 -26.22
C LEU A 185 -28.18 -8.71 -24.75
N VAL A 186 -29.34 -8.35 -24.18
CA VAL A 186 -29.48 -8.03 -22.76
C VAL A 186 -29.13 -9.24 -21.88
N ASP A 187 -29.60 -10.44 -22.22
CA ASP A 187 -29.25 -11.67 -21.50
C ASP A 187 -27.73 -11.94 -21.55
N ALA A 188 -27.09 -11.74 -22.70
CA ALA A 188 -25.65 -11.92 -22.86
C ALA A 188 -24.84 -10.88 -22.07
N ALA A 189 -25.20 -9.59 -22.14
CA ALA A 189 -24.55 -8.53 -21.37
C ALA A 189 -24.74 -8.71 -19.86
N PHE A 190 -25.92 -9.14 -19.43
CA PHE A 190 -26.20 -9.48 -18.03
C PHE A 190 -25.29 -10.62 -17.54
N GLU A 191 -25.14 -11.68 -18.33
CA GLU A 191 -24.29 -12.82 -17.99
C GLU A 191 -22.80 -12.43 -17.92
N LEU A 192 -22.32 -11.65 -18.90
CA LEU A 192 -20.94 -11.14 -18.91
C LEU A 192 -20.65 -10.23 -17.71
N SER A 193 -21.56 -9.30 -17.38
CA SER A 193 -21.43 -8.44 -16.20
C SER A 193 -21.48 -9.23 -14.88
N THR A 194 -22.29 -10.30 -14.81
CA THR A 194 -22.29 -11.23 -13.67
C THR A 194 -20.91 -11.84 -13.44
N GLN A 195 -20.29 -12.35 -14.51
CA GLN A 195 -18.96 -12.95 -14.44
C GLN A 195 -17.89 -11.93 -14.07
N LEU A 196 -17.94 -10.71 -14.62
CA LEU A 196 -17.00 -9.64 -14.29
C LEU A 196 -17.11 -9.20 -12.82
N LEU A 197 -18.31 -9.09 -12.25
CA LEU A 197 -18.52 -8.71 -10.85
C LEU A 197 -17.97 -9.72 -9.84
N LEU A 198 -17.79 -10.98 -10.24
CA LEU A 198 -17.13 -11.98 -9.41
C LEU A 198 -15.61 -11.77 -9.36
N LEU A 199 -15.03 -11.18 -10.41
CA LEU A 199 -13.58 -11.06 -10.58
C LEU A 199 -13.06 -9.65 -10.27
N VAL A 200 -13.90 -8.63 -10.33
CA VAL A 200 -13.53 -7.21 -10.16
C VAL A 200 -14.40 -6.54 -9.09
N LYS A 201 -13.80 -5.64 -8.31
CA LYS A 201 -14.51 -4.83 -7.32
C LYS A 201 -14.89 -3.46 -7.90
N SER A 202 -15.86 -3.42 -8.82
CA SER A 202 -16.32 -2.15 -9.44
C SER A 202 -17.74 -1.78 -8.99
N LYS A 203 -17.89 -0.55 -8.47
CA LYS A 203 -19.20 0.02 -8.13
C LYS A 203 -20.00 0.40 -9.37
N ALA A 204 -19.34 0.91 -10.41
CA ALA A 204 -19.97 1.27 -11.67
C ALA A 204 -20.57 0.04 -12.36
N LEU A 205 -19.78 -1.02 -12.50
CA LEU A 205 -20.25 -2.29 -13.05
C LEU A 205 -21.42 -2.88 -12.25
N SER A 206 -21.44 -2.68 -10.92
CA SER A 206 -22.54 -3.16 -10.08
C SER A 206 -23.86 -2.43 -10.38
N LYS A 207 -23.80 -1.11 -10.63
CA LYS A 207 -24.97 -0.32 -11.02
C LYS A 207 -25.47 -0.74 -12.40
N GLU A 208 -24.55 -0.95 -13.34
CA GLU A 208 -24.86 -1.34 -14.70
C GLU A 208 -25.46 -2.75 -14.80
N HIS A 209 -24.88 -3.70 -14.06
CA HIS A 209 -25.41 -5.06 -13.93
C HIS A 209 -26.85 -5.07 -13.42
N ARG A 210 -27.16 -4.25 -12.41
CA ARG A 210 -28.52 -4.11 -11.89
C ARG A 210 -29.48 -3.57 -12.95
N PHE A 211 -29.04 -2.61 -13.75
CA PHE A 211 -29.84 -2.09 -14.85
C PHE A 211 -30.20 -3.18 -15.86
N LEU A 212 -29.21 -3.98 -16.26
CA LEU A 212 -29.40 -5.12 -17.15
C LEU A 212 -30.34 -6.18 -16.55
N GLU A 213 -30.32 -6.37 -15.23
CA GLU A 213 -31.26 -7.24 -14.51
C GLU A 213 -32.72 -6.78 -14.68
N VAL A 214 -32.97 -5.47 -14.50
CA VAL A 214 -34.30 -4.87 -14.63
C VAL A 214 -34.80 -4.98 -16.08
N MET A 215 -33.96 -4.63 -17.06
CA MET A 215 -34.29 -4.79 -18.48
C MET A 215 -34.63 -6.25 -18.83
N LYS A 216 -33.83 -7.19 -18.32
CA LYS A 216 -34.03 -8.63 -18.54
C LYS A 216 -35.38 -9.11 -18.00
N LYS A 217 -35.81 -8.61 -16.83
CA LYS A 217 -37.13 -8.92 -16.24
C LYS A 217 -38.26 -8.34 -17.08
N ALA A 218 -38.18 -7.06 -17.46
CA ALA A 218 -39.19 -6.39 -18.26
C ALA A 218 -39.39 -7.01 -19.66
N LEU A 219 -38.34 -7.59 -20.24
CA LEU A 219 -38.42 -8.32 -21.52
C LEU A 219 -38.99 -9.75 -21.38
N LYS A 220 -39.02 -10.33 -20.17
CA LYS A 220 -39.50 -11.70 -19.93
C LYS A 220 -40.95 -11.75 -19.43
N GLU A 221 -41.40 -10.72 -18.71
CA GLU A 221 -42.73 -10.67 -18.13
C GLU A 221 -43.60 -9.64 -18.84
N PRO A 222 -44.76 -10.01 -19.43
CA PRO A 222 -45.74 -9.03 -19.83
C PRO A 222 -46.25 -8.34 -18.57
N ILE A 223 -45.98 -7.03 -18.47
CA ILE A 223 -46.36 -6.19 -17.33
C ILE A 223 -47.82 -6.45 -17.00
N LYS A 224 -48.10 -6.94 -15.79
CA LYS A 224 -49.48 -6.97 -15.28
C LYS A 224 -49.89 -5.51 -15.12
N PRO A 225 -50.88 -5.01 -15.89
CA PRO A 225 -51.39 -3.67 -15.64
C PRO A 225 -51.89 -3.64 -14.20
N SER A 226 -51.34 -2.71 -13.41
CA SER A 226 -51.91 -2.36 -12.11
C SER A 226 -53.32 -1.84 -12.36
N SER A 227 -54.31 -2.72 -12.22
CA SER A 227 -55.72 -2.38 -12.30
C SER A 227 -56.13 -1.55 -11.08
N GLN A 228 -55.71 -0.28 -11.03
CA GLN A 228 -56.45 0.72 -10.26
C GLN A 228 -57.55 1.28 -11.16
N THR A 229 -58.66 0.55 -11.20
CA THR A 229 -59.92 1.04 -11.74
C THR A 229 -60.40 2.19 -10.86
N MET A 230 -60.11 3.43 -11.25
CA MET A 230 -60.76 4.61 -10.67
C MET A 230 -62.26 4.51 -10.99
N LYS A 231 -63.06 4.10 -10.00
CA LYS A 231 -64.48 4.43 -10.00
C LYS A 231 -64.61 5.91 -9.64
N SER A 232 -64.95 6.70 -10.64
CA SER A 232 -65.52 8.03 -10.46
C SER A 232 -66.91 7.89 -9.85
N GLU A 233 -67.07 8.25 -8.58
CA GLU A 233 -68.35 8.65 -8.00
C GLU A 233 -68.27 10.13 -7.61
N ALA A 234 -69.22 10.90 -8.14
CA ALA A 234 -69.40 12.31 -7.86
C ALA A 234 -69.90 12.51 -6.42
N PRO A 235 -69.66 13.70 -5.81
CA PRO A 235 -70.04 13.96 -4.44
C PRO A 235 -71.51 14.39 -4.35
N ASP A 236 -72.22 13.88 -3.35
CA ASP A 236 -73.42 14.52 -2.82
C ASP A 236 -73.24 14.78 -1.33
N VAL A 237 -73.70 15.96 -0.91
CA VAL A 237 -73.49 16.62 0.39
C VAL A 237 -74.71 16.41 1.27
N GLU A 238 -74.52 16.18 2.58
CA GLU A 238 -75.37 16.61 3.73
C GLU A 238 -74.74 16.03 5.02
N VAL A 239 -74.07 16.78 5.92
CA VAL A 239 -74.47 17.78 6.95
C VAL A 239 -75.03 17.20 8.27
N ASP A 240 -74.35 17.58 9.37
CA ASP A 240 -74.71 17.57 10.81
C ASP A 240 -74.92 16.21 11.53
N GLU A 241 -74.62 16.00 12.82
CA GLU A 241 -74.51 16.91 13.98
C GLU A 241 -73.75 16.21 15.15
N MET A 242 -73.38 17.01 16.16
CA MET A 242 -72.64 16.73 17.41
C MET A 242 -73.23 15.67 18.37
N ILE A 243 -72.44 15.17 19.34
CA ILE A 243 -72.70 15.23 20.81
C ILE A 243 -71.54 14.61 21.64
N ASP A 244 -71.39 15.20 22.84
CA ASP A 244 -70.35 15.18 23.87
C ASP A 244 -69.91 13.88 24.57
N SER A 245 -68.74 14.01 25.22
CA SER A 245 -68.07 13.19 26.27
C SER A 245 -68.89 13.11 27.60
N PRO A 246 -68.43 12.58 28.79
CA PRO A 246 -67.09 12.12 29.25
C PRO A 246 -67.04 10.94 30.30
N GLU A 247 -65.82 10.70 30.85
CA GLU A 247 -65.43 10.15 32.18
C GLU A 247 -65.10 8.63 32.42
N ASP A 248 -63.78 8.38 32.51
CA ASP A 248 -62.90 7.51 33.35
C ASP A 248 -63.45 6.65 34.53
N PRO A 249 -62.64 5.78 35.24
CA PRO A 249 -61.46 4.96 34.89
C PRO A 249 -61.51 3.50 35.47
N GLU A 250 -60.44 2.71 35.26
CA GLU A 250 -59.96 1.53 36.02
C GLU A 250 -59.84 0.16 35.29
N MET A 251 -58.59 -0.15 34.97
CA MET A 251 -57.80 -1.37 35.25
C MET A 251 -58.23 -2.80 34.82
N PHE A 252 -57.19 -3.49 34.34
CA PHE A 252 -56.93 -4.95 34.23
C PHE A 252 -57.43 -5.70 32.97
N LEU A 253 -56.43 -6.08 32.15
CA LEU A 253 -56.40 -7.13 31.11
C LEU A 253 -57.02 -8.47 31.59
N PRO A 254 -57.43 -9.45 30.73
CA PRO A 254 -56.85 -9.76 29.40
C PRO A 254 -57.79 -10.37 28.30
N LYS A 255 -57.23 -10.41 27.07
CA LYS A 255 -57.48 -11.32 25.94
C LYS A 255 -58.65 -11.09 24.96
N ASP A 256 -58.22 -10.98 23.70
CA ASP A 256 -58.83 -11.43 22.44
C ASP A 256 -60.20 -10.87 22.04
N SER A 257 -60.20 -9.84 21.20
CA SER A 257 -60.38 -10.03 19.75
C SER A 257 -60.60 -8.70 19.00
N ARG A 258 -59.98 -8.65 17.82
CA ARG A 258 -60.36 -7.91 16.61
C ARG A 258 -60.38 -6.37 16.60
N ASN A 259 -59.60 -5.91 15.62
CA ASN A 259 -59.72 -4.68 14.86
C ASN A 259 -59.49 -3.38 15.61
N ASP A 260 -58.27 -2.86 15.49
CA ASP A 260 -58.17 -1.44 15.19
C ASP A 260 -57.02 -1.07 14.24
N SER A 261 -57.41 -0.20 13.32
CA SER A 261 -56.71 0.63 12.36
C SER A 261 -55.18 0.68 12.44
N GLY A 262 -54.55 0.01 11.47
CA GLY A 262 -53.23 0.41 11.01
C GLY A 262 -53.29 1.85 10.49
N LYS A 263 -52.57 2.76 11.15
CA LYS A 263 -52.08 3.98 10.52
C LYS A 263 -51.25 3.54 9.31
N ALA A 264 -51.87 3.55 8.14
CA ALA A 264 -51.14 3.58 6.89
C ALA A 264 -50.36 4.89 6.89
N GLU A 265 -49.06 4.81 7.17
CA GLU A 265 -48.12 5.76 6.61
C GLU A 265 -48.40 5.82 5.11
N GLN A 266 -48.99 6.92 4.67
CA GLN A 266 -49.05 7.26 3.26
C GLN A 266 -47.61 7.42 2.79
N THR A 267 -47.03 6.35 2.26
CA THR A 267 -45.91 6.46 1.34
C THR A 267 -46.39 7.33 0.18
N PRO A 268 -45.69 8.42 -0.15
CA PRO A 268 -46.05 9.22 -1.31
C PRO A 268 -45.92 8.30 -2.53
N SER A 269 -47.05 8.04 -3.17
CA SER A 269 -47.12 7.45 -4.50
C SER A 269 -46.53 8.46 -5.48
N VAL A 270 -45.21 8.55 -5.55
CA VAL A 270 -44.51 9.31 -6.58
C VAL A 270 -44.75 8.57 -7.90
N SER A 271 -45.45 9.21 -8.83
CA SER A 271 -45.66 8.68 -10.17
C SER A 271 -44.30 8.54 -10.86
N HIS A 272 -43.92 7.32 -11.22
CA HIS A 272 -42.68 7.06 -11.98
C HIS A 272 -42.63 7.88 -13.30
N LEU A 273 -43.76 8.32 -13.83
CA LEU A 273 -43.81 9.21 -15.00
C LEU A 273 -43.28 10.61 -14.69
N ASP A 274 -43.50 11.13 -13.48
CA ASP A 274 -43.03 12.47 -13.07
C ASP A 274 -41.51 12.47 -12.85
N ASP A 275 -40.98 11.41 -12.23
CA ASP A 275 -39.53 11.21 -12.08
C ASP A 275 -38.85 11.04 -13.44
N PHE A 276 -39.48 10.30 -14.37
CA PHE A 276 -38.98 10.12 -15.73
C PHE A 276 -39.00 11.43 -16.53
N ALA A 277 -40.09 12.21 -16.45
CA ALA A 277 -40.17 13.53 -17.07
C ALA A 277 -39.08 14.47 -16.53
N THR A 278 -38.82 14.43 -15.23
CA THR A 278 -37.74 15.19 -14.59
C THR A 278 -36.38 14.82 -15.17
N ILE A 279 -36.10 13.53 -15.39
CA ILE A 279 -34.85 13.05 -16.02
C ILE A 279 -34.72 13.60 -17.45
N GLN A 280 -35.79 13.58 -18.24
CA GLN A 280 -35.80 14.12 -19.60
C GLN A 280 -35.54 15.63 -19.63
N ASP A 281 -36.12 16.38 -18.71
CA ASP A 281 -35.90 17.84 -18.62
C ASP A 281 -34.47 18.18 -18.21
N HIS A 282 -33.87 17.40 -17.31
CA HIS A 282 -32.46 17.56 -16.94
C HIS A 282 -31.51 17.26 -18.10
N TRP A 283 -31.86 16.29 -18.96
CA TRP A 283 -31.14 16.06 -20.20
C TRP A 283 -31.26 17.24 -21.17
N ARG A 284 -32.46 17.77 -21.39
CA ARG A 284 -32.67 18.95 -22.25
C ARG A 284 -31.92 20.18 -21.74
N ALA A 285 -31.77 20.31 -20.43
CA ALA A 285 -31.01 21.38 -19.77
C ALA A 285 -29.48 21.20 -19.81
N LEU A 286 -28.97 20.10 -20.38
CA LEU A 286 -27.55 19.82 -20.55
C LEU A 286 -27.01 20.56 -21.79
N ASN A 287 -26.49 21.78 -21.59
CA ASN A 287 -25.98 22.62 -22.66
C ASN A 287 -24.48 22.42 -22.87
N ASP A 288 -24.06 22.18 -24.11
CA ASP A 288 -22.64 22.05 -24.51
C ASP A 288 -21.81 23.32 -24.27
N ASN A 289 -22.48 24.47 -24.13
CA ASN A 289 -21.85 25.76 -23.87
C ASN A 289 -21.65 26.06 -22.38
N ASP A 290 -22.12 25.21 -21.47
CA ASP A 290 -21.89 25.40 -20.03
C ASP A 290 -20.40 25.29 -19.71
N ALA A 291 -19.95 25.90 -18.61
CA ALA A 291 -18.58 25.69 -18.15
C ALA A 291 -18.34 24.21 -17.80
N ILE A 292 -17.15 23.69 -18.13
CA ILE A 292 -16.80 22.26 -17.93
C ILE A 292 -17.18 21.73 -16.53
N PRO A 293 -16.89 22.42 -15.40
CA PRO A 293 -17.28 21.92 -14.07
C PRO A 293 -18.80 21.80 -13.87
N GLN A 294 -19.59 22.64 -14.53
CA GLN A 294 -21.05 22.56 -14.48
C GLN A 294 -21.56 21.40 -15.33
N GLN A 295 -20.94 21.16 -16.51
CA GLN A 295 -21.26 20.00 -17.34
C GLN A 295 -21.03 18.70 -16.57
N ILE A 296 -19.88 18.56 -15.90
CA ILE A 296 -19.54 17.38 -15.08
C ILE A 296 -20.61 17.11 -14.02
N LYS A 297 -20.97 18.14 -13.23
CA LYS A 297 -21.99 18.02 -12.19
C LYS A 297 -23.36 17.60 -12.75
N LYS A 298 -23.76 18.16 -13.89
CA LYS A 298 -25.03 17.81 -14.55
C LYS A 298 -25.01 16.36 -15.06
N ILE A 299 -23.90 15.92 -15.68
CA ILE A 299 -23.75 14.55 -16.19
C ILE A 299 -23.83 13.53 -15.04
N GLU A 300 -23.04 13.70 -13.99
CA GLU A 300 -23.03 12.76 -12.85
C GLU A 300 -24.36 12.76 -12.09
N ALA A 301 -24.99 13.93 -11.88
CA ALA A 301 -26.31 14.02 -11.27
C ALA A 301 -27.37 13.29 -12.11
N LEU A 302 -27.28 13.39 -13.44
CA LEU A 302 -28.20 12.72 -14.34
C LEU A 302 -27.99 11.19 -14.33
N LEU A 303 -26.74 10.71 -14.39
CA LEU A 303 -26.42 9.29 -14.27
C LEU A 303 -26.87 8.71 -12.93
N GLN A 304 -26.67 9.46 -11.84
CA GLN A 304 -27.11 9.05 -10.50
C GLN A 304 -28.64 8.96 -10.43
N ARG A 305 -29.37 9.93 -10.97
CA ARG A 305 -30.84 9.88 -11.03
C ARG A 305 -31.38 8.76 -11.90
N ILE A 306 -30.74 8.48 -13.03
CA ILE A 306 -31.07 7.31 -13.84
C ILE A 306 -30.88 6.03 -13.00
N ALA A 307 -29.77 5.91 -12.26
CA ALA A 307 -29.55 4.76 -11.39
C ALA A 307 -30.58 4.66 -10.24
N GLU A 308 -30.97 5.78 -9.63
CA GLU A 308 -32.00 5.85 -8.58
C GLU A 308 -33.39 5.50 -9.10
N PHE A 309 -33.75 5.97 -10.30
CA PHE A 309 -34.99 5.61 -10.96
C PHE A 309 -35.14 4.08 -11.08
N ASN A 310 -34.08 3.39 -11.52
CA ASN A 310 -34.08 1.94 -11.61
C ASN A 310 -34.11 1.22 -10.27
N LEU A 311 -33.60 1.86 -9.21
CA LEU A 311 -33.65 1.34 -7.85
C LEU A 311 -35.07 1.39 -7.28
N ILE A 312 -35.80 2.49 -7.53
CA ILE A 312 -37.11 2.77 -6.93
C ILE A 312 -38.25 2.15 -7.74
N HIS A 313 -38.19 2.28 -9.07
CA HIS A 313 -39.33 1.99 -9.95
C HIS A 313 -39.17 0.74 -10.81
N GLY A 314 -38.01 0.07 -10.77
CA GLY A 314 -37.64 -0.98 -11.75
C GLY A 314 -38.67 -2.10 -11.96
N ASP A 315 -39.44 -2.48 -10.93
CA ASP A 315 -40.45 -3.54 -11.03
C ASP A 315 -41.83 -3.04 -11.56
N GLN A 316 -42.00 -1.73 -11.73
CA GLN A 316 -43.28 -1.09 -12.09
C GLN A 316 -43.24 -0.38 -13.45
N VAL A 317 -42.08 -0.37 -14.12
CA VAL A 317 -41.84 0.41 -15.33
C VAL A 317 -41.99 -0.47 -16.58
N ASP A 318 -42.60 0.08 -17.63
CA ASP A 318 -42.76 -0.63 -18.89
C ASP A 318 -41.49 -0.69 -19.75
N TRP A 319 -41.47 -1.61 -20.71
CA TRP A 319 -40.33 -1.79 -21.61
C TRP A 319 -40.01 -0.51 -22.40
N THR A 320 -41.03 0.25 -22.81
CA THR A 320 -40.84 1.48 -23.60
C THR A 320 -40.09 2.53 -22.79
N CYS A 321 -40.50 2.77 -21.55
CA CYS A 321 -39.83 3.69 -20.64
C CYS A 321 -38.40 3.22 -20.33
N LEU A 322 -38.18 1.93 -20.08
CA LEU A 322 -36.83 1.38 -19.87
C LEU A 322 -35.94 1.52 -21.12
N LYS A 323 -36.48 1.30 -22.32
CA LYS A 323 -35.78 1.51 -23.59
C LYS A 323 -35.35 2.96 -23.72
N THR A 324 -36.27 3.91 -23.54
CA THR A 324 -35.96 5.35 -23.64
C THR A 324 -35.00 5.81 -22.52
N LEU A 325 -35.12 5.26 -21.31
CA LEU A 325 -34.20 5.54 -20.22
C LEU A 325 -32.79 5.03 -20.54
N GLU A 326 -32.66 3.87 -21.17
CA GLU A 326 -31.37 3.34 -21.59
C GLU A 326 -30.75 4.15 -22.74
N GLU A 327 -31.55 4.50 -23.75
CA GLU A 327 -31.11 5.40 -24.83
C GLU A 327 -30.59 6.73 -24.27
N LEU A 328 -31.28 7.26 -23.26
CA LEU A 328 -30.85 8.48 -22.57
C LEU A 328 -29.56 8.26 -21.80
N ARG A 329 -29.45 7.16 -21.04
CA ARG A 329 -28.25 6.77 -20.31
C ARG A 329 -27.06 6.70 -21.26
N MET A 330 -27.21 6.05 -22.41
CA MET A 330 -26.15 5.91 -23.41
C MET A 330 -25.72 7.26 -24.00
N LYS A 331 -26.66 8.16 -24.30
CA LYS A 331 -26.33 9.52 -24.76
C LYS A 331 -25.57 10.33 -23.71
N VAL A 332 -26.00 10.27 -22.45
CA VAL A 332 -25.31 10.92 -21.33
C VAL A 332 -23.91 10.33 -21.15
N PHE A 333 -23.81 9.01 -21.25
CA PHE A 333 -22.55 8.29 -21.07
C PHE A 333 -21.57 8.58 -22.21
N SER A 334 -22.00 8.58 -23.47
CA SER A 334 -21.15 8.94 -24.62
C SER A 334 -20.59 10.36 -24.48
N LYS A 335 -21.44 11.32 -24.13
CA LYS A 335 -21.03 12.71 -23.89
C LYS A 335 -20.05 12.84 -22.72
N GLY A 336 -20.31 12.13 -21.62
CA GLY A 336 -19.41 12.08 -20.47
C GLY A 336 -18.09 11.36 -20.75
N ASP A 337 -18.07 10.32 -21.58
CA ASP A 337 -16.87 9.56 -21.95
C ASP A 337 -15.89 10.41 -22.77
N VAL A 338 -16.40 11.16 -23.75
CA VAL A 338 -15.60 12.13 -24.53
C VAL A 338 -15.01 13.20 -23.61
N LEU A 339 -15.83 13.77 -22.72
CA LEU A 339 -15.38 14.77 -21.75
C LEU A 339 -14.31 14.19 -20.81
N PHE A 340 -14.54 13.01 -20.25
CA PHE A 340 -13.62 12.35 -19.33
C PHE A 340 -12.27 12.07 -20.00
N LYS A 341 -12.27 11.49 -21.21
CA LYS A 341 -11.05 11.26 -22.00
C LYS A 341 -10.27 12.56 -22.23
N ARG A 342 -10.98 13.63 -22.61
CA ARG A 342 -10.38 14.96 -22.80
C ARG A 342 -9.76 15.51 -21.51
N LEU A 343 -10.43 15.38 -20.37
CA LEU A 343 -9.91 15.83 -19.08
C LEU A 343 -8.66 15.05 -18.66
N VAL A 344 -8.69 13.73 -18.81
CA VAL A 344 -7.57 12.84 -18.44
C VAL A 344 -6.35 13.10 -19.32
N ILE A 345 -6.51 13.10 -20.65
CA ILE A 345 -5.41 13.35 -21.60
C ILE A 345 -4.91 14.80 -21.49
N GLY A 346 -5.82 15.75 -21.32
CA GLY A 346 -5.54 17.17 -21.13
C GLY A 346 -4.94 17.52 -19.76
N GLY A 347 -4.78 16.55 -18.86
CA GLY A 347 -4.15 16.75 -17.55
C GLY A 347 -5.01 17.46 -16.51
N GLN A 348 -6.31 17.67 -16.78
CA GLN A 348 -7.27 18.28 -15.85
C GLN A 348 -7.83 17.24 -14.87
N LEU A 349 -6.93 16.58 -14.14
CA LEU A 349 -7.24 15.40 -13.33
C LEU A 349 -8.14 15.72 -12.12
N ASP A 350 -8.06 16.94 -11.58
CA ASP A 350 -8.93 17.34 -10.47
C ASP A 350 -10.41 17.41 -10.88
N LEU A 351 -10.68 17.81 -12.14
CA LEU A 351 -12.03 17.75 -12.70
C LEU A 351 -12.44 16.32 -13.05
N ALA A 352 -11.50 15.49 -13.54
CA ALA A 352 -11.77 14.09 -13.82
C ALA A 352 -12.11 13.28 -12.55
N LYS A 353 -11.61 13.68 -11.37
CA LYS A 353 -11.97 13.08 -10.07
C LYS A 353 -13.46 13.22 -9.74
N ASP A 354 -14.11 14.26 -10.28
CA ASP A 354 -15.53 14.51 -10.08
C ASP A 354 -16.40 13.66 -11.01
N MET A 355 -15.82 12.73 -11.78
CA MET A 355 -16.51 11.85 -12.75
C MET A 355 -16.37 10.34 -12.41
N PRO A 356 -16.77 9.89 -11.19
CA PRO A 356 -16.56 8.51 -10.75
C PRO A 356 -17.30 7.47 -11.60
N SER A 357 -18.36 7.85 -12.32
CA SER A 357 -19.09 6.93 -13.19
C SER A 357 -18.24 6.43 -14.37
N PHE A 358 -17.13 7.11 -14.69
CA PHE A 358 -16.28 6.84 -15.85
C PHE A 358 -14.94 6.18 -15.51
N TYR A 359 -14.65 5.92 -14.23
CA TYR A 359 -13.37 5.31 -13.81
C TYR A 359 -13.09 3.93 -14.42
N HIS A 360 -14.13 3.17 -14.75
CA HIS A 360 -13.98 1.89 -15.42
C HIS A 360 -13.43 2.00 -16.86
N ARG A 361 -13.42 3.22 -17.45
CA ARG A 361 -12.83 3.54 -18.76
C ARG A 361 -11.32 3.75 -18.70
N LEU A 362 -10.74 3.82 -17.50
CA LEU A 362 -9.30 3.78 -17.33
C LEU A 362 -8.83 2.37 -17.66
N THR A 363 -8.16 2.24 -18.81
CA THR A 363 -7.55 1.00 -19.30
C THR A 363 -6.03 0.99 -19.07
N PRO A 364 -5.36 -0.16 -19.23
CA PRO A 364 -3.90 -0.25 -19.10
C PRO A 364 -3.12 0.69 -20.02
N VAL A 365 -3.76 1.17 -21.09
CA VAL A 365 -3.19 2.17 -22.01
C VAL A 365 -2.88 3.48 -21.29
N TYR A 366 -3.70 3.90 -20.31
CA TYR A 366 -3.42 5.12 -19.55
C TYR A 366 -2.24 4.97 -18.58
N LEU A 367 -2.02 3.77 -18.04
CA LEU A 367 -0.81 3.46 -17.26
C LEU A 367 0.42 3.53 -18.16
N ALA A 368 0.36 2.91 -19.34
CA ALA A 368 1.44 2.98 -20.34
C ALA A 368 1.74 4.43 -20.74
N LEU A 369 0.71 5.22 -21.01
CA LEU A 369 0.84 6.62 -21.39
C LEU A 369 1.47 7.46 -20.27
N ALA A 370 1.06 7.25 -19.01
CA ALA A 370 1.63 7.96 -17.88
C ALA A 370 3.12 7.68 -17.70
N LEU A 371 3.54 6.42 -17.87
CA LEU A 371 4.94 6.00 -17.80
C LEU A 371 5.74 6.50 -19.01
N GLN A 372 5.15 6.47 -20.20
CA GLN A 372 5.79 6.93 -21.44
C GLN A 372 6.07 8.44 -21.40
N LEU A 373 5.12 9.24 -20.91
CA LEU A 373 5.19 10.70 -20.86
C LEU A 373 5.74 11.25 -19.53
N GLU A 374 6.18 10.38 -18.62
CA GLU A 374 6.72 10.77 -17.30
C GLU A 374 5.72 11.59 -16.45
N LYS A 375 4.41 11.39 -16.67
CA LYS A 375 3.34 12.15 -16.01
C LYS A 375 2.93 11.49 -14.70
N GLU A 376 3.62 11.85 -13.61
CA GLU A 376 3.34 11.29 -12.28
C GLU A 376 1.90 11.49 -11.80
N ALA A 377 1.28 12.63 -12.11
CA ALA A 377 -0.08 12.94 -11.68
C ALA A 377 -1.11 12.05 -12.40
N LEU A 378 -0.89 11.76 -13.69
CA LEU A 378 -1.73 10.84 -14.45
C LEU A 378 -1.60 9.43 -13.91
N LEU A 379 -0.38 8.99 -13.59
CA LEU A 379 -0.14 7.68 -12.99
C LEU A 379 -0.88 7.55 -11.65
N ASP A 380 -0.73 8.54 -10.76
CA ASP A 380 -1.40 8.56 -9.46
C ASP A 380 -2.93 8.51 -9.60
N PHE A 381 -3.47 9.27 -10.55
CA PHE A 381 -4.91 9.26 -10.85
C PHE A 381 -5.39 7.89 -11.32
N VAL A 382 -4.68 7.26 -12.26
CA VAL A 382 -5.06 5.94 -12.80
C VAL A 382 -4.95 4.88 -11.71
N VAL A 383 -3.86 4.86 -10.94
CA VAL A 383 -3.66 3.87 -9.87
C VAL A 383 -4.71 4.01 -8.76
N SER A 384 -5.09 5.25 -8.42
CA SER A 384 -6.05 5.52 -7.34
C SER A 384 -7.50 5.22 -7.72
N HIS A 385 -7.87 5.38 -9.00
CA HIS A 385 -9.27 5.39 -9.41
C HIS A 385 -9.65 4.27 -10.38
N ALA A 386 -8.70 3.66 -11.10
CA ALA A 386 -9.04 2.63 -12.08
C ALA A 386 -9.60 1.37 -11.42
N ASP A 387 -10.62 0.78 -12.06
CA ASP A 387 -11.20 -0.50 -11.66
C ASP A 387 -10.34 -1.70 -12.15
N MET A 388 -9.01 -1.63 -11.99
CA MET A 388 -8.06 -2.68 -12.40
C MET A 388 -7.00 -2.94 -11.33
N ASP A 389 -6.46 -4.17 -11.30
CA ASP A 389 -5.31 -4.51 -10.45
C ASP A 389 -4.01 -4.06 -11.14
N VAL A 390 -3.51 -2.88 -10.76
CA VAL A 390 -2.29 -2.32 -11.35
C VAL A 390 -1.04 -3.15 -11.02
N SER A 391 -1.04 -3.87 -9.90
CA SER A 391 0.14 -4.58 -9.39
C SER A 391 0.58 -5.76 -10.25
N HIS A 392 -0.34 -6.36 -11.01
CA HIS A 392 -0.08 -7.55 -11.83
C HIS A 392 -0.46 -7.33 -13.29
N GLN A 393 -0.58 -6.06 -13.69
CA GLN A 393 -0.92 -5.66 -15.04
C GLN A 393 0.34 -5.67 -15.91
N THR A 394 0.35 -6.51 -16.94
CA THR A 394 1.31 -6.39 -18.04
C THR A 394 1.09 -5.07 -18.78
N ILE A 395 2.15 -4.28 -18.97
CA ILE A 395 2.09 -2.97 -19.62
C ILE A 395 3.08 -2.93 -20.77
N THR A 396 2.62 -2.48 -21.93
CA THR A 396 3.46 -2.21 -23.09
C THR A 396 3.76 -0.72 -23.18
N VAL A 397 5.02 -0.33 -23.06
CA VAL A 397 5.48 1.05 -23.24
C VAL A 397 6.38 1.10 -24.47
N GLY A 398 5.93 1.80 -25.53
CA GLY A 398 6.58 1.75 -26.84
C GLY A 398 6.56 0.33 -27.41
N LYS A 399 7.75 -0.24 -27.67
CA LYS A 399 7.91 -1.62 -28.22
C LYS A 399 8.23 -2.68 -27.15
N GLN A 400 8.31 -2.29 -25.88
CA GLN A 400 8.70 -3.18 -24.80
C GLN A 400 7.50 -3.49 -23.89
N THR A 401 7.38 -4.77 -23.52
CA THR A 401 6.33 -5.26 -22.63
C THR A 401 6.94 -5.63 -21.29
N PHE A 402 6.36 -5.10 -20.22
CA PHE A 402 6.79 -5.33 -18.84
C PHE A 402 5.68 -6.05 -18.07
N SER A 403 6.07 -6.85 -17.07
CA SER A 403 5.12 -7.63 -16.26
C SER A 403 4.31 -6.77 -15.27
N SER A 404 4.80 -5.58 -14.94
CA SER A 404 4.14 -4.64 -14.03
C SER A 404 4.53 -3.19 -14.31
N ALA A 405 3.76 -2.25 -13.77
CA ALA A 405 4.11 -0.83 -13.76
C ALA A 405 5.41 -0.56 -12.99
N MET A 406 5.67 -1.33 -11.93
CA MET A 406 6.89 -1.21 -11.14
C MET A 406 8.12 -1.59 -11.97
N GLN A 407 8.06 -2.72 -12.68
CA GLN A 407 9.13 -3.17 -13.56
C GLN A 407 9.39 -2.18 -14.70
N ALA A 408 8.32 -1.67 -15.34
CA ALA A 408 8.44 -0.67 -16.38
C ALA A 408 9.15 0.60 -15.87
N CYS A 409 8.75 1.09 -14.69
CA CYS A 409 9.31 2.30 -14.09
C CYS A 409 10.81 2.13 -13.78
N ILE A 410 11.22 0.98 -13.25
CA ILE A 410 12.64 0.67 -12.98
C ILE A 410 13.43 0.55 -14.29
N ALA A 411 12.94 -0.19 -15.28
CA ALA A 411 13.63 -0.38 -16.55
C ALA A 411 13.84 0.95 -17.30
N LEU A 412 12.81 1.80 -17.34
CA LEU A 412 12.84 3.09 -18.03
C LEU A 412 13.72 4.14 -17.32
N SER A 413 14.01 3.97 -16.02
CA SER A 413 14.80 4.92 -15.25
C SER A 413 16.25 5.08 -15.72
N SER A 414 16.74 4.17 -16.57
CA SER A 414 18.05 4.28 -17.22
C SER A 414 18.13 5.45 -18.22
N HIS A 415 16.99 5.87 -18.75
CA HIS A 415 16.91 6.87 -19.84
C HIS A 415 15.91 8.01 -19.56
N LYS A 416 15.04 7.85 -18.55
CA LYS A 416 13.94 8.76 -18.23
C LYS A 416 13.91 9.12 -16.75
N ASN A 417 13.34 10.29 -16.40
CA ASN A 417 13.21 10.68 -15.00
C ASN A 417 11.97 10.03 -14.36
N MET A 418 12.15 8.78 -13.95
CA MET A 418 11.07 7.95 -13.41
C MET A 418 10.82 8.15 -11.91
N SER A 419 11.54 9.04 -11.24
CA SER A 419 11.51 9.18 -9.77
C SER A 419 10.12 9.53 -9.22
N GLY A 420 9.40 10.44 -9.89
CA GLY A 420 8.04 10.84 -9.52
C GLY A 420 7.05 9.68 -9.64
N CYS A 421 7.00 9.05 -10.83
CA CYS A 421 6.17 7.88 -11.09
C CYS A 421 6.44 6.73 -10.10
N PHE A 422 7.72 6.42 -9.86
CA PHE A 422 8.12 5.37 -8.93
C PHE A 422 7.67 5.66 -7.49
N SER A 423 7.81 6.92 -7.05
CA SER A 423 7.34 7.37 -5.74
C SER A 423 5.82 7.17 -5.60
N ARG A 424 5.04 7.54 -6.63
CA ARG A 424 3.58 7.35 -6.63
C ARG A 424 3.16 5.89 -6.59
N LEU A 425 3.86 4.99 -7.28
CA LEU A 425 3.58 3.56 -7.20
C LEU A 425 3.77 3.04 -5.77
N ILE A 426 4.87 3.43 -5.09
CA ILE A 426 5.10 3.05 -3.69
C ILE A 426 4.02 3.63 -2.76
N GLN A 427 3.64 4.90 -2.96
CA GLN A 427 2.58 5.55 -2.17
C GLN A 427 1.25 4.82 -2.29
N ASN A 428 0.92 4.35 -3.48
CA ASN A 428 -0.28 3.57 -3.76
C ASN A 428 -0.17 2.07 -3.37
N GLY A 429 0.91 1.67 -2.70
CA GLY A 429 1.05 0.33 -2.12
C GLY A 429 1.44 -0.76 -3.12
N GLN A 430 1.98 -0.37 -4.29
CA GLN A 430 2.55 -1.32 -5.25
C GLN A 430 3.74 -2.05 -4.64
N SER A 431 3.89 -3.34 -4.95
CA SER A 431 4.88 -4.19 -4.30
C SER A 431 6.27 -3.94 -4.86
N LEU A 432 7.24 -3.75 -3.96
CA LEU A 432 8.66 -3.71 -4.31
C LEU A 432 9.31 -5.11 -4.25
N LEU A 433 8.55 -6.13 -3.85
CA LEU A 433 9.01 -7.51 -3.66
C LEU A 433 8.78 -8.38 -4.91
N GLU A 434 8.54 -7.75 -6.05
CA GLU A 434 8.35 -8.44 -7.33
C GLU A 434 9.65 -9.10 -7.80
N VAL A 435 9.50 -10.27 -8.43
CA VAL A 435 10.59 -11.02 -9.03
C VAL A 435 10.32 -11.27 -10.51
N ASP A 436 11.38 -11.34 -11.30
CA ASP A 436 11.30 -11.75 -12.71
C ASP A 436 11.10 -13.28 -12.86
N GLU A 437 11.03 -13.75 -14.11
CA GLU A 437 10.86 -15.16 -14.45
C GLU A 437 12.00 -16.06 -13.91
N GLN A 438 13.18 -15.47 -13.64
CA GLN A 438 14.33 -16.15 -13.09
C GLN A 438 14.32 -16.17 -11.55
N GLY A 439 13.38 -15.45 -10.92
CA GLY A 439 13.28 -15.28 -9.47
C GLY A 439 14.16 -14.16 -8.93
N LYS A 440 14.71 -13.30 -9.79
CA LYS A 440 15.54 -12.16 -9.41
C LYS A 440 14.64 -11.00 -8.98
N PRO A 441 14.91 -10.34 -7.85
CA PRO A 441 14.14 -9.16 -7.43
C PRO A 441 14.26 -8.03 -8.45
N VAL A 442 13.13 -7.53 -8.93
CA VAL A 442 13.08 -6.47 -9.96
C VAL A 442 13.72 -5.17 -9.45
N ILE A 443 13.59 -4.88 -8.16
CA ILE A 443 14.15 -3.69 -7.51
C ILE A 443 15.66 -3.74 -7.32
N LEU A 444 16.30 -4.89 -7.56
CA LEU A 444 17.71 -5.10 -7.24
C LEU A 444 18.67 -4.04 -7.84
N PRO A 445 18.53 -3.59 -9.10
CA PRO A 445 19.38 -2.55 -9.67
C PRO A 445 19.33 -1.24 -8.88
N VAL A 446 18.17 -0.90 -8.29
CA VAL A 446 17.99 0.29 -7.46
C VAL A 446 18.68 0.14 -6.10
N LEU A 447 18.64 -1.06 -5.53
CA LEU A 447 19.25 -1.34 -4.22
C LEU A 447 20.77 -1.39 -4.27
N ILE A 448 21.33 -2.00 -5.32
CA ILE A 448 22.77 -2.13 -5.53
C ILE A 448 23.36 -0.81 -6.07
N GLY A 449 22.61 -0.09 -6.90
CA GLY A 449 23.07 1.16 -7.51
C GLY A 449 23.26 2.27 -6.49
N ASN A 450 24.50 2.72 -6.33
CA ASN A 450 24.81 3.76 -5.34
C ASN A 450 24.21 5.11 -5.70
N ALA A 451 24.19 5.43 -7.01
CA ALA A 451 23.66 6.64 -7.60
C ALA A 451 22.43 6.38 -8.49
N HIS A 452 21.65 5.32 -8.22
CA HIS A 452 20.47 5.03 -9.02
C HIS A 452 19.43 6.16 -8.90
N PRO A 453 18.85 6.68 -10.01
CA PRO A 453 17.91 7.81 -9.96
C PRO A 453 16.73 7.60 -9.00
N LEU A 454 16.19 6.38 -8.98
CA LEU A 454 15.03 6.00 -8.14
C LEU A 454 15.32 5.87 -6.63
N LYS A 455 16.58 6.00 -6.20
CA LYS A 455 16.95 5.79 -4.79
C LYS A 455 16.36 6.88 -3.88
N GLN A 456 16.27 8.11 -4.39
CA GLN A 456 15.63 9.22 -3.68
C GLN A 456 14.13 8.95 -3.43
N SER A 457 13.46 8.26 -4.35
CA SER A 457 12.06 7.88 -4.19
C SER A 457 11.85 6.80 -3.13
N LEU A 458 12.85 5.91 -2.88
CA LEU A 458 12.81 5.01 -1.73
C LEU A 458 12.95 5.79 -0.42
N LEU A 459 13.86 6.76 -0.35
CA LEU A 459 14.04 7.63 0.82
C LEU A 459 12.80 8.47 1.11
N ALA A 460 12.15 9.02 0.08
CA ALA A 460 10.92 9.79 0.19
C ALA A 460 9.74 8.97 0.75
N ASN A 461 9.75 7.65 0.54
CA ASN A 461 8.73 6.72 1.03
C ASN A 461 9.31 5.74 2.06
N ARG A 462 10.20 6.24 2.92
CA ARG A 462 10.94 5.43 3.90
C ARG A 462 10.04 4.63 4.83
N ASP A 463 8.89 5.18 5.23
CA ASP A 463 7.92 4.55 6.12
C ASP A 463 7.36 3.23 5.57
N LYS A 464 7.30 3.10 4.23
CA LYS A 464 6.88 1.88 3.52
C LYS A 464 8.06 1.03 3.03
N THR A 465 9.28 1.56 3.06
CA THR A 465 10.48 0.93 2.49
C THR A 465 11.57 0.75 3.56
N ILE A 466 12.61 1.57 3.58
CA ILE A 466 13.83 1.42 4.39
C ILE A 466 13.65 1.62 5.90
N ASP A 467 12.51 2.16 6.35
CA ASP A 467 12.11 2.22 7.77
C ASP A 467 11.00 1.20 8.10
N SER A 468 10.51 0.46 7.11
CA SER A 468 9.52 -0.58 7.31
C SER A 468 10.20 -1.88 7.67
N LEU A 469 10.04 -2.29 8.93
CA LEU A 469 10.54 -3.58 9.42
C LEU A 469 10.04 -4.75 8.55
N VAL A 470 8.77 -4.69 8.15
CA VAL A 470 8.12 -5.71 7.32
C VAL A 470 8.79 -5.78 5.94
N PHE A 471 8.96 -4.64 5.28
CA PHE A 471 9.63 -4.58 3.98
C PHE A 471 11.06 -5.09 4.05
N LEU A 472 11.87 -4.60 5.01
CA LEU A 472 13.28 -4.96 5.13
C LEU A 472 13.46 -6.46 5.35
N LYS A 473 12.65 -7.05 6.24
CA LYS A 473 12.69 -8.50 6.50
C LYS A 473 12.34 -9.29 5.24
N SER A 474 11.23 -8.95 4.58
CA SER A 474 10.80 -9.63 3.35
C SER A 474 11.82 -9.48 2.23
N MET A 475 12.45 -8.31 2.09
CA MET A 475 13.48 -8.07 1.08
C MET A 475 14.75 -8.88 1.35
N VAL A 476 15.22 -8.93 2.60
CA VAL A 476 16.36 -9.79 2.97
C VAL A 476 16.07 -11.24 2.65
N SER A 477 14.89 -11.75 3.05
CA SER A 477 14.45 -13.11 2.74
C SER A 477 14.42 -13.38 1.24
N LEU A 478 13.93 -12.43 0.44
CA LEU A 478 13.86 -12.54 -1.01
C LEU A 478 15.26 -12.61 -1.65
N LEU A 479 16.18 -11.77 -1.20
CA LEU A 479 17.56 -11.73 -1.69
C LEU A 479 18.34 -13.01 -1.33
N GLU A 480 18.18 -13.51 -0.10
CA GLU A 480 18.78 -14.78 0.34
C GLU A 480 18.28 -15.95 -0.51
N ASN A 481 16.98 -16.01 -0.79
CA ASN A 481 16.40 -17.03 -1.67
C ASN A 481 16.98 -16.99 -3.08
N TYR A 482 17.14 -15.79 -3.66
CA TYR A 482 17.73 -15.63 -4.98
C TYR A 482 19.19 -16.11 -5.02
N LEU A 483 19.98 -15.81 -3.98
CA LEU A 483 21.36 -16.28 -3.84
C LEU A 483 21.43 -17.82 -3.73
N ASN A 484 20.55 -18.40 -2.92
CA ASN A 484 20.48 -19.85 -2.72
C ASN A 484 20.08 -20.61 -4.00
N GLY A 485 19.35 -19.97 -4.90
CA GLY A 485 19.01 -20.51 -6.22
C GLY A 485 20.21 -20.70 -7.15
N GLY A 486 21.39 -20.20 -6.80
CA GLY A 486 22.65 -20.43 -7.52
C GLY A 486 22.80 -19.70 -8.85
N LYS A 487 21.84 -18.84 -9.23
CA LYS A 487 21.77 -18.17 -10.54
C LYS A 487 22.60 -16.89 -10.66
N ALA A 488 23.05 -16.31 -9.54
CA ALA A 488 23.80 -15.05 -9.51
C ALA A 488 25.32 -15.26 -9.75
N ASP A 489 25.95 -14.32 -10.46
CA ASP A 489 27.40 -14.31 -10.66
C ASP A 489 28.17 -13.88 -9.39
N SER A 490 29.50 -14.02 -9.38
CA SER A 490 30.31 -13.73 -8.19
C SER A 490 30.28 -12.26 -7.76
N THR A 491 30.15 -11.33 -8.70
CA THR A 491 30.14 -9.89 -8.43
C THR A 491 28.78 -9.47 -7.89
N GLU A 492 27.71 -9.94 -8.53
CA GLU A 492 26.33 -9.74 -8.10
C GLU A 492 26.10 -10.34 -6.71
N LYS A 493 26.60 -11.55 -6.44
CA LYS A 493 26.57 -12.16 -5.10
C LYS A 493 27.18 -11.27 -4.03
N MET A 494 28.37 -10.74 -4.28
CA MET A 494 29.05 -9.84 -3.35
C MET A 494 28.21 -8.57 -3.07
N LEU A 495 27.63 -7.98 -4.11
CA LEU A 495 26.80 -6.78 -3.99
C LEU A 495 25.51 -7.05 -3.22
N ILE A 496 24.83 -8.17 -3.51
CA ILE A 496 23.63 -8.60 -2.78
C ILE A 496 23.95 -8.85 -1.30
N HIS A 497 25.06 -9.52 -0.99
CA HIS A 497 25.49 -9.73 0.40
C HIS A 497 25.68 -8.40 1.15
N GLY A 498 26.27 -7.39 0.50
CA GLY A 498 26.39 -6.05 1.09
C GLY A 498 25.03 -5.40 1.39
N VAL A 499 24.03 -5.57 0.51
CA VAL A 499 22.66 -5.09 0.75
C VAL A 499 22.00 -5.85 1.90
N ILE A 500 22.14 -7.17 1.95
CA ILE A 500 21.62 -8.01 3.05
C ILE A 500 22.21 -7.61 4.39
N GLU A 501 23.52 -7.37 4.45
CA GLU A 501 24.21 -6.94 5.67
C GLU A 501 23.67 -5.59 6.14
N LYS A 502 23.55 -4.62 5.21
CA LYS A 502 22.98 -3.30 5.51
C LYS A 502 21.57 -3.42 6.10
N PHE A 503 20.66 -4.10 5.40
CA PHE A 503 19.28 -4.25 5.86
C PHE A 503 19.19 -5.03 7.18
N THR A 504 20.09 -5.97 7.42
CA THR A 504 20.13 -6.70 8.70
C THR A 504 20.52 -5.78 9.85
N LYS A 505 21.49 -4.88 9.65
CA LYS A 505 21.84 -3.83 10.63
C LYS A 505 20.64 -2.89 10.87
N ASP A 506 19.97 -2.44 9.81
CA ASP A 506 18.79 -1.57 9.90
C ASP A 506 17.62 -2.26 10.66
N ILE A 507 17.40 -3.55 10.41
CA ILE A 507 16.41 -4.36 11.14
C ILE A 507 16.76 -4.41 12.63
N GLN A 508 18.01 -4.71 12.99
CA GLN A 508 18.44 -4.76 14.40
C GLN A 508 18.27 -3.41 15.10
N LEU A 509 18.59 -2.32 14.41
CA LEU A 509 18.36 -0.95 14.89
C LEU A 509 16.87 -0.71 15.14
N LEU A 510 16.01 -0.99 14.16
CA LEU A 510 14.56 -0.80 14.25
C LEU A 510 13.90 -1.70 15.30
N GLN A 511 14.43 -2.89 15.57
CA GLN A 511 13.92 -3.80 16.60
C GLN A 511 14.35 -3.38 18.01
N SER A 512 15.59 -2.90 18.16
CA SER A 512 16.12 -2.43 19.43
C SER A 512 15.53 -1.08 19.84
N MET A 513 15.20 -0.24 18.85
CA MET A 513 14.49 1.01 19.05
C MET A 513 12.98 0.74 19.11
N LYS A 514 12.38 0.75 20.32
CA LYS A 514 10.93 0.99 20.44
C LYS A 514 10.65 2.38 19.87
N LEU A 515 10.38 2.48 18.57
CA LEU A 515 10.26 3.73 17.82
C LEU A 515 9.22 4.64 18.46
N THR A 516 9.69 5.59 19.27
CA THR A 516 8.90 6.75 19.66
C THR A 516 8.76 7.68 18.45
N PRO A 517 7.66 8.43 18.31
CA PRO A 517 7.45 9.38 17.21
C PRO A 517 8.61 10.37 17.00
N SER A 518 9.33 10.70 18.06
CA SER A 518 10.49 11.60 18.05
C SER A 518 11.71 11.01 17.32
N LEU A 519 11.93 9.68 17.36
CA LEU A 519 13.02 9.02 16.63
C LEU A 519 12.76 8.98 15.12
N LYS A 520 11.49 8.83 14.70
CA LYS A 520 11.09 8.93 13.30
C LYS A 520 11.37 10.31 12.70
N LYS A 521 11.19 11.38 13.49
CA LYS A 521 11.56 12.76 13.11
C LYS A 521 13.06 12.99 12.97
N LEU A 522 13.85 12.20 13.66
CA LEU A 522 15.29 12.34 13.72
C LEU A 522 15.96 11.70 12.49
N ARG A 523 15.44 10.53 12.09
CA ARG A 523 15.88 9.83 10.87
C ARG A 523 15.46 10.55 9.58
N THR A 524 14.35 11.29 9.59
CA THR A 524 13.80 12.03 8.42
C THR A 524 14.63 13.26 8.00
N ASN A 525 15.58 13.71 8.82
CA ASN A 525 16.41 14.90 8.55
C ASN A 525 17.72 14.62 7.78
N GLU A 526 17.90 13.41 7.23
CA GLU A 526 19.11 13.02 6.47
C GLU A 526 19.43 13.91 5.24
N SER A 527 18.47 14.68 4.72
CA SER A 527 18.69 15.57 3.56
C SER A 527 19.67 16.73 3.83
N ALA A 528 19.80 17.16 5.08
CA ALA A 528 20.82 18.15 5.49
C ALA A 528 22.23 17.55 5.58
N PHE A 529 22.35 16.22 5.61
CA PHE A 529 23.63 15.54 5.69
C PHE A 529 24.22 15.26 4.30
N GLU A 530 23.40 15.10 3.25
CA GLU A 530 23.90 14.92 1.87
C GLU A 530 24.80 16.09 1.40
N THR A 531 24.64 17.30 1.95
CA THR A 531 25.50 18.46 1.66
C THR A 531 26.86 18.38 2.37
N LEU A 532 26.97 17.71 3.52
CA LEU A 532 28.20 17.51 4.28
C LEU A 532 29.16 16.50 3.61
N TYR A 533 28.61 15.49 2.94
CA TYR A 533 29.39 14.41 2.33
C TYR A 533 30.14 14.79 1.05
N LYS A 534 29.90 15.99 0.49
CA LYS A 534 30.70 16.54 -0.61
C LYS A 534 32.05 17.12 -0.15
N ASN A 535 32.31 17.17 1.17
CA ASN A 535 33.54 17.73 1.72
C ASN A 535 34.63 16.66 1.86
N GLU A 536 35.72 16.82 1.09
CA GLU A 536 36.85 15.89 1.02
C GLU A 536 37.53 15.64 2.39
N MET A 537 37.46 16.60 3.33
CA MET A 537 38.05 16.44 4.67
C MET A 537 37.25 15.47 5.55
N ILE A 538 35.92 15.47 5.46
CA ILE A 538 35.05 14.57 6.23
C ILE A 538 35.26 13.13 5.77
N VAL A 539 35.40 12.92 4.46
CA VAL A 539 35.72 11.60 3.87
C VAL A 539 37.09 11.08 4.32
N LYS A 540 38.08 11.96 4.50
CA LYS A 540 39.40 11.57 5.03
C LYS A 540 39.35 11.19 6.52
N LEU A 541 38.58 11.91 7.34
CA LEU A 541 38.40 11.57 8.77
C LEU A 541 37.69 10.24 8.99
N GLN A 542 36.69 9.91 8.17
CA GLN A 542 35.95 8.64 8.27
C GLN A 542 36.83 7.41 8.03
N LYS A 543 37.90 7.57 7.25
CA LYS A 543 38.87 6.51 6.94
C LYS A 543 40.07 6.50 7.87
N ASP A 544 40.15 7.45 8.81
CA ASP A 544 41.28 7.51 9.74
C ASP A 544 41.21 6.36 10.75
N PRO A 545 42.21 5.47 10.81
CA PRO A 545 42.18 4.31 11.70
C PRO A 545 42.06 4.67 13.19
N GLY A 546 42.58 5.83 13.59
CA GLY A 546 42.52 6.31 14.97
C GLY A 546 41.10 6.75 15.35
N ILE A 547 40.40 7.40 14.43
CA ILE A 547 38.99 7.81 14.58
C ILE A 547 38.09 6.58 14.57
N THR A 548 38.22 5.69 13.58
CA THR A 548 37.41 4.45 13.50
C THR A 548 37.58 3.57 14.75
N SER A 549 38.80 3.43 15.27
CA SER A 549 39.05 2.69 16.51
C SER A 549 38.40 3.34 17.73
N LEU A 550 38.46 4.68 17.84
CA LEU A 550 37.83 5.40 18.95
C LEU A 550 36.31 5.31 18.89
N LEU A 551 35.74 5.26 17.69
CA LEU A 551 34.30 5.11 17.49
C LEU A 551 33.80 3.75 17.89
N ALA A 552 34.49 2.68 17.49
CA ALA A 552 34.17 1.33 17.94
C ALA A 552 34.26 1.21 19.48
N GLN A 553 35.22 1.89 20.10
CA GLN A 553 35.31 1.93 21.57
C GLN A 553 34.18 2.73 22.21
N LEU A 554 33.71 3.78 21.55
CA LEU A 554 32.55 4.58 21.93
C LEU A 554 31.26 3.74 21.85
N ASP A 555 31.05 3.03 20.75
CA ASP A 555 29.91 2.11 20.56
C ASP A 555 29.86 1.07 21.66
N PHE A 556 31.00 0.41 21.91
CA PHE A 556 31.12 -0.61 22.93
C PHE A 556 30.85 -0.05 24.34
N ALA A 557 31.28 1.18 24.62
CA ALA A 557 31.07 1.83 25.91
C ALA A 557 29.64 2.40 26.08
N ALA A 558 28.95 2.72 24.98
CA ALA A 558 27.60 3.28 24.97
C ALA A 558 26.50 2.27 25.26
N GLN A 559 26.68 1.02 24.80
CA GLN A 559 25.68 -0.04 24.91
C GLN A 559 25.24 -0.32 26.37
N PRO A 560 26.17 -0.48 27.35
CA PRO A 560 25.79 -0.68 28.74
C PRO A 560 25.03 0.50 29.35
N LEU A 561 25.39 1.72 28.95
CA LEU A 561 24.76 2.96 29.42
C LEU A 561 23.30 3.04 28.94
N LEU A 562 23.07 2.80 27.65
CA LEU A 562 21.72 2.84 27.05
C LEU A 562 20.79 1.78 27.65
N GLN A 563 21.30 0.59 27.94
CA GLN A 563 20.52 -0.50 28.55
C GLN A 563 20.07 -0.19 30.00
N ARG A 564 20.76 0.73 30.70
CA ARG A 564 20.47 1.10 32.09
C ARG A 564 19.56 2.34 32.23
N LEU A 565 19.28 3.04 31.13
CA LEU A 565 18.41 4.22 31.14
C LEU A 565 16.92 3.85 31.14
N LYS A 566 16.12 4.60 31.89
CA LYS A 566 14.66 4.43 31.90
C LYS A 566 14.00 5.02 30.63
N PRO A 567 12.83 4.53 30.20
CA PRO A 567 12.16 5.01 28.98
C PRO A 567 11.93 6.53 28.93
N ASN A 568 11.54 7.15 30.04
CA ASN A 568 11.31 8.61 30.09
C ASN A 568 12.63 9.40 29.97
N GLN A 569 13.73 8.83 30.44
CA GLN A 569 15.07 9.40 30.32
C GLN A 569 15.59 9.27 28.89
N LEU A 570 15.29 8.16 28.23
CA LEU A 570 15.58 7.96 26.81
C LEU A 570 14.83 9.00 25.96
N THR A 571 13.52 9.21 26.19
CA THR A 571 12.71 10.19 25.45
C THR A 571 13.18 11.64 25.65
N ALA A 572 13.57 12.02 26.88
CA ALA A 572 14.12 13.35 27.15
C ALA A 572 15.48 13.56 26.47
N SER A 573 16.35 12.54 26.50
CA SER A 573 17.63 12.54 25.80
C SER A 573 17.42 12.76 24.29
N LEU A 574 16.43 12.09 23.70
CA LEU A 574 16.15 12.17 22.27
C LEU A 574 15.60 13.53 21.82
N HIS A 575 14.77 14.20 22.63
CA HIS A 575 14.24 15.54 22.32
C HIS A 575 15.32 16.63 22.40
N GLN A 576 16.26 16.53 23.34
CA GLN A 576 17.40 17.45 23.39
C GLN A 576 18.37 17.21 22.22
N ALA A 577 18.50 15.95 21.77
CA ALA A 577 19.32 15.60 20.61
C ALA A 577 18.91 16.35 19.33
N SER A 578 17.61 16.62 19.11
CA SER A 578 17.14 17.37 17.94
C SER A 578 17.47 18.87 17.99
N GLN A 579 17.52 19.49 19.17
CA GLN A 579 17.92 20.89 19.31
C GLN A 579 19.42 21.09 19.03
N TRP A 580 20.23 20.08 19.34
CA TRP A 580 21.66 20.06 19.05
C TRP A 580 22.00 19.88 17.57
N GLU A 581 21.17 19.15 16.82
CA GLU A 581 21.33 19.01 15.38
C GLU A 581 21.17 20.36 14.67
N GLU A 582 20.25 21.19 15.14
CA GLU A 582 20.09 22.58 14.70
C GLU A 582 21.35 23.40 15.00
N GLY A 583 21.92 23.26 16.20
CA GLY A 583 23.15 23.96 16.61
C GLY A 583 24.41 23.49 15.86
N PHE A 584 24.51 22.19 15.54
CA PHE A 584 25.60 21.66 14.71
C PHE A 584 25.48 22.10 13.26
N LYS A 585 24.25 22.17 12.71
CA LYS A 585 23.99 22.78 11.40
C LYS A 585 24.43 24.24 11.37
N GLN A 586 24.10 25.02 12.40
CA GLN A 586 24.56 26.40 12.54
C GLN A 586 26.09 26.49 12.60
N PHE A 587 26.73 25.69 13.45
CA PHE A 587 28.20 25.68 13.59
C PHE A 587 28.92 25.31 12.28
N ILE A 588 28.46 24.27 11.57
CA ILE A 588 29.07 23.90 10.28
C ILE A 588 28.83 24.98 9.24
N ASN A 589 27.64 25.58 9.19
CA ASN A 589 27.37 26.66 8.25
C ASN A 589 28.18 27.93 8.56
N GLU A 590 28.63 28.11 9.80
CA GLU A 590 29.48 29.22 10.25
C GLU A 590 30.98 28.95 10.02
N VAL A 591 31.39 27.70 9.83
CA VAL A 591 32.80 27.31 9.65
C VAL A 591 33.13 27.14 8.17
N ASP A 592 33.99 28.00 7.64
CA ASP A 592 34.54 27.83 6.29
C ASP A 592 35.54 26.67 6.26
N LEU A 593 35.03 25.47 5.96
CA LEU A 593 35.78 24.22 5.89
C LEU A 593 36.88 24.23 4.81
N SER A 594 36.89 25.21 3.89
CA SER A 594 37.92 25.33 2.85
C SER A 594 39.26 25.88 3.36
N GLN A 595 39.28 26.47 4.56
CA GLN A 595 40.48 27.11 5.15
C GLN A 595 41.12 26.32 6.31
N LEU A 596 40.54 25.19 6.69
CA LEU A 596 41.01 24.38 7.83
C LEU A 596 42.16 23.45 7.43
N ASN A 597 43.19 23.36 8.27
CA ASN A 597 44.24 22.35 8.13
C ASN A 597 43.70 20.99 8.62
N TYR A 598 43.72 19.97 7.75
CA TYR A 598 43.23 18.62 8.04
C TYR A 598 43.84 18.01 9.32
N GLU A 599 45.14 18.18 9.57
CA GLU A 599 45.78 17.61 10.77
C GLU A 599 45.35 18.31 12.07
N ALA A 600 45.10 19.62 12.01
CA ALA A 600 44.57 20.37 13.14
C ALA A 600 43.14 19.92 13.44
N PHE A 601 42.31 19.79 12.39
CA PHE A 601 40.93 19.33 12.51
C PHE A 601 40.84 17.87 13.01
N ARG A 602 41.69 16.99 12.49
CA ARG A 602 41.83 15.59 12.93
C ARG A 602 42.21 15.48 14.40
N THR A 603 43.17 16.27 14.84
CA THR A 603 43.62 16.27 16.24
C THR A 603 42.49 16.73 17.17
N GLU A 604 41.73 17.73 16.76
CA GLU A 604 40.58 18.22 17.51
C GLU A 604 39.47 17.16 17.59
N VAL A 605 39.16 16.49 16.47
CA VAL A 605 38.17 15.39 16.43
C VAL A 605 38.61 14.21 17.30
N ILE A 606 39.89 13.80 17.25
CA ILE A 606 40.41 12.72 18.10
C ILE A 606 40.35 13.10 19.59
N SER A 607 40.73 14.34 19.92
CA SER A 607 40.62 14.89 21.29
C SER A 607 39.16 14.83 21.77
N LEU A 608 38.23 15.24 20.90
CA LEU A 608 36.80 15.18 21.14
C LEU A 608 36.32 13.77 21.45
N LEU A 609 36.65 12.81 20.59
CA LEU A 609 36.23 11.42 20.73
C LEU A 609 36.78 10.78 22.00
N LYS A 610 38.04 11.07 22.36
CA LYS A 610 38.64 10.62 23.63
C LYS A 610 37.95 11.22 24.86
N ASN A 611 37.64 12.52 24.82
CA ASN A 611 36.93 13.20 25.89
C ASN A 611 35.53 12.61 26.06
N THR A 612 34.81 12.39 24.96
CA THR A 612 33.48 11.76 24.96
C THR A 612 33.54 10.33 25.49
N LEU A 613 34.49 9.51 25.05
CA LEU A 613 34.69 8.15 25.57
C LEU A 613 34.96 8.13 27.08
N SER A 614 35.75 9.08 27.58
CA SER A 614 36.03 9.23 29.02
C SER A 614 34.76 9.59 29.81
N ILE A 615 33.95 10.52 29.28
CA ILE A 615 32.66 10.90 29.87
C ILE A 615 31.72 9.69 29.96
N ILE A 616 31.65 8.85 28.91
CA ILE A 616 30.79 7.66 28.87
C ILE A 616 31.15 6.67 29.96
N LYS A 617 32.42 6.30 30.03
CA LYS A 617 32.90 5.33 31.01
C LYS A 617 32.63 5.81 32.44
N LYS A 618 32.86 7.10 32.71
CA LYS A 618 32.58 7.73 34.01
C LYS A 618 31.08 7.79 34.32
N LYS A 619 30.23 7.96 33.32
CA LYS A 619 28.77 7.95 33.48
C LYS A 619 28.21 6.57 33.74
N ASP A 620 28.70 5.56 33.04
CA ASP A 620 28.33 4.18 33.30
C ASP A 620 28.73 3.77 34.73
N GLU A 621 29.93 4.16 35.16
CA GLU A 621 30.41 3.99 36.55
C GLU A 621 29.50 4.71 37.55
N ALA A 622 29.12 5.97 37.28
CA ALA A 622 28.24 6.75 38.16
C ALA A 622 26.82 6.15 38.28
N LEU A 623 26.26 5.61 37.18
CA LEU A 623 24.97 4.92 37.21
C LEU A 623 25.01 3.65 38.04
N LEU A 624 26.05 2.83 37.86
CA LEU A 624 26.25 1.60 38.63
C LEU A 624 26.30 1.89 40.12
N LEU A 625 27.08 2.89 40.52
CA LEU A 625 27.18 3.33 41.91
C LEU A 625 25.84 3.88 42.43
N THR A 626 25.09 4.62 41.60
CA THR A 626 23.77 5.15 41.96
C THR A 626 22.72 4.06 42.14
N GLU A 627 22.75 3.01 41.33
CA GLU A 627 21.89 1.83 41.50
C GLU A 627 22.24 1.03 42.76
N GLN A 628 23.53 0.87 43.06
CA GLN A 628 24.00 0.24 44.29
C GLN A 628 23.57 1.03 45.53
N LEU A 629 23.67 2.36 45.49
CA LEU A 629 23.19 3.24 46.55
C LEU A 629 21.67 3.11 46.77
N LYS A 630 20.87 3.01 45.69
CA LYS A 630 19.41 2.81 45.80
C LYS A 630 19.02 1.46 46.41
N LYS A 631 19.85 0.43 46.24
CA LYS A 631 19.63 -0.90 46.85
C LYS A 631 20.03 -0.94 48.33
N THR A 632 20.83 0.01 48.80
CA THR A 632 21.37 0.03 50.16
C THR A 632 20.56 1.01 51.03
N GLN A 633 19.54 0.51 51.75
CA GLN A 633 18.63 1.35 52.54
C GLN A 633 19.26 1.96 53.81
N ILE A 634 20.45 1.49 54.23
CA ILE A 634 21.14 1.91 55.45
C ILE A 634 22.49 2.55 55.08
N PRO A 635 22.82 3.76 55.57
CA PRO A 635 24.06 4.45 55.22
C PRO A 635 25.28 3.75 55.84
N THR A 636 25.90 2.84 55.07
CA THR A 636 27.15 2.17 55.42
C THR A 636 28.37 3.04 55.07
N LYS A 637 29.54 2.71 55.63
CA LYS A 637 30.82 3.33 55.25
C LYS A 637 31.12 3.16 53.75
N ALA A 638 30.64 2.07 53.15
CA ALA A 638 30.68 1.83 51.70
C ALA A 638 29.76 2.81 50.94
N ALA A 639 28.51 2.99 51.36
CA ALA A 639 27.59 3.95 50.74
C ALA A 639 28.13 5.40 50.77
N ARG A 640 28.79 5.82 51.86
CA ARG A 640 29.45 7.14 51.91
C ARG A 640 30.62 7.25 50.93
N LYS A 641 31.38 6.16 50.73
CA LYS A 641 32.48 6.10 49.77
C LYS A 641 31.96 6.16 48.34
N ASP A 642 30.89 5.43 48.04
CA ASP A 642 30.25 5.41 46.72
C ASP A 642 29.62 6.77 46.39
N GLN A 643 28.99 7.43 47.37
CA GLN A 643 28.47 8.79 47.21
C GLN A 643 29.59 9.82 46.94
N ALA A 644 30.72 9.71 47.66
CA ALA A 644 31.89 10.56 47.41
C ALA A 644 32.49 10.30 46.02
N ARG A 645 32.52 9.05 45.57
CA ARG A 645 32.97 8.67 44.22
C ARG A 645 32.03 9.19 43.14
N CYS A 646 30.71 9.12 43.33
CA CYS A 646 29.74 9.73 42.41
C CYS A 646 29.93 11.25 42.29
N LYS A 647 30.22 11.93 43.42
CA LYS A 647 30.51 13.37 43.41
C LYS A 647 31.78 13.67 42.62
N GLN A 648 32.85 12.91 42.87
CA GLN A 648 34.10 13.03 42.13
C GLN A 648 33.90 12.79 40.62
N LEU A 649 33.17 11.73 40.24
CA LEU A 649 32.86 11.44 38.84
C LEU A 649 32.05 12.56 38.18
N SER A 650 31.10 13.17 38.90
CA SER A 650 30.32 14.31 38.40
C SER A 650 31.19 15.54 38.15
N ASP A 651 32.11 15.85 39.06
CA ASP A 651 33.05 16.96 38.89
C ASP A 651 34.05 16.68 37.75
N GLU A 652 34.55 15.45 37.61
CA GLU A 652 35.39 15.02 36.48
C GLU A 652 34.66 15.11 35.13
N ILE A 653 33.38 14.69 35.07
CA ILE A 653 32.54 14.84 33.87
C ILE A 653 32.34 16.32 33.53
N ARG A 654 32.14 17.18 34.54
CA ARG A 654 31.97 18.62 34.35
C ARG A 654 33.22 19.28 33.80
N GLU A 655 34.39 18.93 34.32
CA GLU A 655 35.67 19.43 33.80
C GLU A 655 35.95 18.96 32.37
N LEU A 656 35.73 17.68 32.07
CA LEU A 656 35.85 17.14 30.70
C LEU A 656 34.88 17.81 29.72
N SER A 657 33.73 18.27 30.23
CA SER A 657 32.75 19.02 29.45
C SER A 657 33.21 20.46 29.15
N LYS A 658 33.99 21.12 30.02
CA LYS A 658 34.52 22.46 29.76
C LYS A 658 35.53 22.51 28.60
N SER A 659 36.31 21.46 28.44
CA SER A 659 37.28 21.29 27.34
C SER A 659 36.66 20.82 26.03
N ASN A 660 35.35 20.58 26.01
CA ASN A 660 34.62 20.19 24.82
C ASN A 660 33.84 21.41 24.29
N PRO A 661 34.14 21.95 23.08
CA PRO A 661 33.40 23.08 22.51
C PRO A 661 31.90 22.77 22.35
N PHE A 662 31.51 21.49 22.28
CA PHE A 662 30.12 21.01 22.30
C PHE A 662 29.54 20.84 23.71
N ALA A 663 30.19 21.36 24.75
CA ALA A 663 29.59 21.47 26.08
C ALA A 663 29.77 22.86 26.72
N LYS A 664 30.35 23.82 25.98
CA LYS A 664 30.39 25.24 26.38
C LYS A 664 29.04 25.95 26.25
N SER A 665 28.11 25.47 25.43
CA SER A 665 26.74 26.01 25.32
C SER A 665 25.81 25.58 26.46
N LEU A 666 26.30 24.80 27.44
CA LEU A 666 25.50 24.13 28.46
C LEU A 666 25.54 24.73 29.88
N PHE A 667 25.96 25.99 30.05
CA PHE A 667 25.90 26.61 31.38
C PHE A 667 24.90 27.76 31.48
N VAL A 668 23.84 27.51 32.25
CA VAL A 668 23.44 28.41 33.33
C VAL A 668 23.07 27.55 34.53
N PHE A 669 23.93 27.46 35.54
CA PHE A 669 23.50 27.20 36.93
C PHE A 669 24.56 27.74 37.89
N ASP A 670 24.37 29.00 38.29
CA ASP A 670 24.79 29.48 39.60
C ASP A 670 23.65 29.16 40.58
N GLU A 671 23.80 28.13 41.42
CA GLU A 671 23.39 28.12 42.85
C GLU A 671 23.62 26.73 43.53
N PRO A 672 23.79 26.69 44.88
CA PRO A 672 24.38 25.55 45.56
C PRO A 672 23.38 24.51 46.12
N LEU A 673 23.72 23.24 45.86
CA LEU A 673 23.65 22.04 46.73
C LEU A 673 22.37 21.77 47.56
N SER A 674 21.50 20.88 47.04
CA SER A 674 20.67 19.97 47.87
C SER A 674 20.34 18.66 47.11
N LEU A 675 19.55 17.76 47.70
CA LEU A 675 19.12 16.42 47.20
C LEU A 675 18.57 16.38 45.75
N ASN A 676 18.38 17.53 45.11
CA ASN A 676 18.24 17.66 43.66
C ASN A 676 19.47 17.15 42.88
N PHE A 677 20.63 16.99 43.50
CA PHE A 677 21.88 16.53 42.87
C PHE A 677 21.77 15.16 42.12
N ILE A 678 20.92 14.23 42.57
CA ILE A 678 20.68 12.96 41.84
C ILE A 678 19.80 13.19 40.61
N LYS A 679 18.88 14.15 40.69
CA LYS A 679 18.02 14.61 39.59
C LYS A 679 18.83 15.42 38.57
N ASP A 680 19.78 16.22 39.04
CA ASP A 680 20.70 17.02 38.22
C ASP A 680 21.73 16.14 37.52
N ILE A 681 22.28 15.12 38.21
CA ILE A 681 23.08 14.05 37.58
C ILE A 681 22.25 13.30 36.55
N GLN A 682 20.98 12.99 36.82
CA GLN A 682 20.07 12.36 35.86
C GLN A 682 19.78 13.24 34.64
N ASN A 683 19.61 14.55 34.82
CA ASN A 683 19.40 15.51 33.74
C ASN A 683 20.67 15.67 32.89
N SER A 684 21.83 15.86 33.51
CA SER A 684 23.12 15.85 32.81
C SER A 684 23.44 14.49 32.18
N LEU A 685 22.94 13.37 32.71
CA LEU A 685 23.07 12.05 32.09
C LEU A 685 22.29 11.95 30.78
N ASN A 686 21.06 12.47 30.77
CA ASN A 686 20.20 12.51 29.59
C ASN A 686 20.82 13.40 28.49
N GLU A 687 21.52 14.47 28.88
CA GLU A 687 22.13 15.45 27.97
C GLU A 687 23.38 14.95 27.20
N CYS A 688 24.17 13.98 27.70
CA CYS A 688 25.29 13.42 26.90
C CYS A 688 24.96 12.10 26.21
N THR A 689 23.97 11.33 26.70
CA THR A 689 23.56 10.08 26.04
C THR A 689 22.96 10.39 24.65
N SER A 690 22.32 11.56 24.52
CA SER A 690 21.80 12.13 23.27
C SER A 690 22.88 12.51 22.25
N LEU A 691 24.00 13.04 22.71
CA LEU A 691 25.16 13.45 21.91
C LEU A 691 25.80 12.24 21.20
N MET A 692 25.78 11.08 21.84
CA MET A 692 26.45 9.87 21.37
C MET A 692 25.68 9.08 20.33
N SER A 693 24.36 8.96 20.47
CA SER A 693 23.55 8.21 19.50
C SER A 693 23.64 8.85 18.10
N LYS A 694 23.70 10.18 18.02
CA LYS A 694 23.86 10.90 16.74
C LYS A 694 25.29 10.87 16.21
N MET A 695 26.30 11.00 17.07
CA MET A 695 27.70 10.96 16.64
C MET A 695 28.09 9.55 16.12
N MET A 696 27.48 8.49 16.67
CA MET A 696 27.67 7.11 16.21
C MET A 696 26.86 6.77 14.95
N GLU A 697 25.66 7.32 14.76
CA GLU A 697 24.96 7.28 13.46
C GLU A 697 25.75 8.00 12.36
N LEU A 698 26.40 9.12 12.69
CA LEU A 698 27.19 9.93 11.75
C LEU A 698 28.48 9.29 11.26
N LEU A 699 29.08 8.44 12.09
CA LEU A 699 30.43 7.91 11.85
C LEU A 699 30.44 6.43 11.43
N ASN A 700 29.34 5.69 11.65
CA ASN A 700 29.14 4.32 11.16
C ASN A 700 28.29 4.23 9.87
N SER A 701 27.97 5.37 9.25
CA SER A 701 27.30 5.44 7.95
C SER A 701 28.25 5.04 6.81
N ASP A 702 28.22 3.76 6.43
CA ASP A 702 29.09 3.13 5.41
C ASP A 702 28.71 3.44 3.94
N ALA A 703 28.16 4.63 3.68
CA ALA A 703 27.79 5.07 2.33
C ALA A 703 29.02 5.51 1.52
N PHE A 704 29.67 4.50 0.91
CA PHE A 704 30.42 4.55 -0.35
C PHE A 704 31.93 4.85 -0.32
N LYS A 705 32.70 3.80 -0.65
CA LYS A 705 34.11 3.87 -1.08
C LYS A 705 34.20 4.61 -2.43
N PRO A 706 35.12 5.58 -2.61
CA PRO A 706 35.33 6.24 -3.89
C PRO A 706 36.09 5.35 -4.87
N ARG A 707 35.73 5.41 -6.15
CA ARG A 707 36.48 4.87 -7.30
C ARG A 707 37.06 6.02 -8.14
N PRO A 708 38.10 5.75 -8.96
CA PRO A 708 38.93 6.76 -9.61
C PRO A 708 38.22 7.40 -10.82
N PHE A 709 38.54 8.68 -11.05
CA PHE A 709 38.03 9.51 -12.14
C PHE A 709 38.52 9.00 -13.51
N GLU A 710 37.58 8.82 -14.45
CA GLU A 710 37.85 8.84 -15.89
C GLU A 710 37.03 9.96 -16.55
N ASN A 711 37.71 10.68 -17.45
CA ASN A 711 37.27 11.91 -18.08
C ASN A 711 36.07 11.72 -19.00
N THR A 712 35.13 12.67 -18.92
CA THR A 712 34.03 12.84 -19.87
C THR A 712 34.51 13.43 -21.20
N SER A 713 34.02 12.89 -22.31
CA SER A 713 34.00 13.58 -23.61
C SER A 713 32.56 13.78 -24.05
N ASP A 714 32.26 15.03 -24.39
CA ASP A 714 30.99 15.57 -24.90
C ASP A 714 30.38 14.77 -26.07
N SER A 715 29.04 14.73 -26.10
CA SER A 715 28.30 14.82 -27.36
C SER A 715 26.92 15.43 -27.16
N LYS A 716 26.59 16.34 -28.08
CA LYS A 716 25.50 17.32 -28.09
C LYS A 716 24.11 16.74 -28.28
N GLU A 717 23.16 17.50 -27.73
CA GLU A 717 21.72 17.48 -27.93
C GLU A 717 21.30 17.59 -29.40
N THR A 718 20.19 16.93 -29.74
CA THR A 718 19.21 17.39 -30.73
C THR A 718 17.81 17.03 -30.25
N ASP A 719 17.04 18.04 -29.84
CA ASP A 719 15.60 18.02 -29.68
C ASP A 719 14.91 18.07 -31.06
N ASN A 720 13.93 17.19 -31.31
CA ASN A 720 12.81 17.41 -32.24
C ASN A 720 11.91 16.16 -32.34
N GLU A 721 11.10 15.85 -31.32
CA GLU A 721 9.99 14.89 -31.46
C GLU A 721 8.85 15.27 -30.50
N ALA A 722 8.02 16.26 -30.86
CA ALA A 722 6.82 16.61 -30.10
C ALA A 722 5.54 16.81 -30.94
N ASP A 723 5.61 16.85 -32.27
CA ASP A 723 4.46 17.21 -33.11
C ASP A 723 3.81 16.06 -33.91
N GLU A 724 4.29 14.82 -33.82
CA GLU A 724 3.83 13.74 -34.71
C GLU A 724 2.76 12.79 -34.10
N PHE A 725 2.37 12.98 -32.83
CA PHE A 725 1.52 12.00 -32.12
C PHE A 725 0.05 12.37 -31.93
N ALA A 726 -0.39 13.55 -32.39
CA ALA A 726 -1.81 13.93 -32.33
C ALA A 726 -2.68 13.21 -33.38
N ASP A 727 -2.09 12.76 -34.50
CA ASP A 727 -2.86 12.25 -35.64
C ASP A 727 -3.16 10.73 -35.58
N VAL A 728 -2.49 9.98 -34.70
CA VAL A 728 -2.67 8.51 -34.60
C VAL A 728 -3.85 8.11 -33.71
N ILE A 729 -4.32 9.01 -32.82
CA ILE A 729 -5.44 8.71 -31.90
C ILE A 729 -6.82 9.06 -32.53
N PHE A 730 -6.86 9.82 -33.63
CA PHE A 730 -8.12 10.32 -34.22
C PHE A 730 -8.46 9.79 -35.63
N SER A 731 -7.74 8.82 -36.16
CA SER A 731 -7.99 8.29 -37.51
C SER A 731 -8.59 6.88 -37.48
N ALA A 732 -9.83 6.77 -37.04
CA ALA A 732 -10.68 5.61 -37.31
C ALA A 732 -12.15 6.02 -37.19
N ASP A 733 -12.67 6.69 -38.22
CA ASP A 733 -14.06 6.64 -38.67
C ASP A 733 -14.25 7.73 -39.75
N GLU A 734 -14.13 7.35 -41.02
CA GLU A 734 -14.91 7.96 -42.12
C GLU A 734 -14.86 7.06 -43.38
N GLU A 735 -16.05 6.76 -43.89
CA GLU A 735 -16.38 5.78 -44.92
C GLU A 735 -15.84 6.12 -46.32
N LYS A 736 -15.73 5.10 -47.20
CA LYS A 736 -16.37 5.20 -48.53
C LYS A 736 -16.58 3.87 -49.23
N ASP A 737 -17.87 3.65 -49.47
CA ASP A 737 -18.49 2.80 -50.47
C ASP A 737 -18.02 3.17 -51.89
N VAL A 738 -17.50 2.20 -52.66
CA VAL A 738 -17.48 2.22 -54.13
C VAL A 738 -17.60 0.78 -54.66
N SER A 739 -18.69 0.56 -55.39
CA SER A 739 -19.04 -0.61 -56.17
C SER A 739 -18.19 -0.82 -57.44
N GLU A 740 -18.04 -2.10 -57.81
CA GLU A 740 -17.99 -2.65 -59.18
C GLU A 740 -16.80 -2.35 -60.13
N THR A 741 -15.94 -3.36 -60.36
CA THR A 741 -15.85 -4.23 -61.58
C THR A 741 -14.43 -4.72 -61.93
N ALA A 742 -14.29 -6.05 -61.91
CA ALA A 742 -13.52 -6.95 -62.78
C ALA A 742 -12.13 -6.57 -63.34
N ARG A 743 -11.10 -7.39 -63.05
CA ARG A 743 -10.58 -8.45 -63.97
C ARG A 743 -9.35 -9.20 -63.40
N HIS A 744 -9.24 -10.42 -63.91
CA HIS A 744 -8.30 -11.51 -63.64
C HIS A 744 -6.78 -11.24 -63.72
N ALA A 745 -6.08 -11.83 -62.74
CA ALA A 745 -4.89 -12.72 -62.86
C ALA A 745 -3.48 -12.09 -63.12
N PRO A 746 -2.37 -12.84 -63.00
CA PRO A 746 -1.52 -12.83 -61.80
C PRO A 746 -0.01 -12.67 -62.10
N GLY A 747 0.84 -12.51 -61.07
CA GLY A 747 2.23 -12.97 -61.17
C GLY A 747 3.29 -12.19 -60.38
N LEU A 748 4.04 -12.98 -59.60
CA LEU A 748 5.31 -12.76 -58.89
C LEU A 748 5.25 -12.04 -57.54
#